data_AF-A0AAW0RE23-F1
#
_entry.id   AF-A0AAW0RE23-F1
#
_cell.length_a   1.000
_cell.length_b   1.000
_cell.length_c   1.000
_cell.angle_alpha   90.00
_cell.angle_beta   90.00
_cell.angle_gamma   90.00
#
_symmetry.space_group_name_H-M   'P 1'
#
loop_
_entity.id
_entity.type
_entity.pdbx_description
1 polymer ?
#
loop_
_entity_poly.entity_id
_entity_poly.type
_entity_poly.pdbx_seq_one_letter_code
_entity_poly.pdbx_strand_id
1 'polypeptide(L)'
;MDPISYLVLLVALYFTVPPDADKGLNIIANVKDPEAVDPQAVCPGYKASNVVQTINGLTADLTLAGAPCNLYGNDIESLVLTVDYQAVDRLHVEIQPKYIGAENYTWFILPEELIPKPAAATEPQGEQSDLVFQWGNEPTFGFNVTRKSTGDVLFTTTGTQLVYADQFIEFGSRLPENYNLYGLGEVIHGFKLNHNLTRTLFAADVGDNIDANIYGHHPVYYDTRYFELDSKSGKLAYAPNATDKTATYKSYTHGVFQRNAHAQEVLLKERSITWRALGGSIDLYFFEGPTQDAVSKSYQKSAIGLPAMQQLWTFGYHQCRWGYRNWTHLQDVVDDFKKFEIPLETIWTDIDYMNQYRDFDNDAVHFPYDKGAEFLDRLHQNNQHYIPIIDAAIYAPNPENESDAYPIYDRGLKEDAFLMNPDGSTYIGAVWPGYTVFPDWIGALFNGTGTNRWWASEISRYHKKISFDGIWIDMNEVSSFCVGSCGSGNLTLNPVHPPFLLPGEPGNEILTYPEGFNKTNATEASSVASRISASQTSTTTEAPSTTTEYYRTTPTAGSRNINWPPYAINHISGDLAIHAVSPNATHHGGTLEYDFHNVYGHQILNATYHALLEVFPGKRPFIIGRSNFAGTGKYAGHWGGDNYSLWSFMYFSIPQALAYSLFGIPMFGVDTCGFSGNTDMELCARWMQLSAFFPFYRNHNTLGTSSQEPYVWSTVAEASRAAMRIRYSLLPYLYTTFYLSHATGSTTMRALAWDFPNEPWLADADRQFLLGGAVLVTPCLEQGATTVNGVFPGVGEGTIWYDWYNQTAITGVAAGQNVTIDAPLGHIPVYIKGGNVVPLQEPGLTTAAVRSSPWSLLVALDGDGAATGGLYLDDGESLVPEATTWVDFTVTKTDGLKATPSGNFTDPSNTLANITVMGLKEVTQVQMNGVDISNWTFKESLGVLHVTTDGITKAWDQQWALSWK
;
A
#
# COMPACT_ATOMS: atom_id res chain seq x y z
N MET A 1 6.38 54.24 -18.32
CA MET A 1 5.14 53.58 -17.87
C MET A 1 5.57 52.41 -17.03
N ASP A 2 5.13 52.37 -15.78
CA ASP A 2 5.69 51.57 -14.68
C ASP A 2 5.30 50.08 -14.79
N PRO A 3 6.20 49.09 -14.58
CA PRO A 3 5.89 47.65 -14.71
C PRO A 3 4.96 47.11 -13.62
N ILE A 4 4.71 47.88 -12.56
CA ILE A 4 3.85 47.50 -11.43
C ILE A 4 2.36 47.64 -11.77
N SER A 5 2.01 48.48 -12.76
CA SER A 5 0.61 48.71 -13.12
C SER A 5 -0.02 47.64 -14.01
N TYR A 6 0.76 46.67 -14.52
CA TYR A 6 0.22 45.53 -15.28
C TYR A 6 -0.07 44.30 -14.40
N LEU A 7 0.63 44.12 -13.28
CA LEU A 7 0.39 43.01 -12.35
C LEU A 7 -0.82 43.26 -11.43
N VAL A 8 -1.13 44.52 -11.15
CA VAL A 8 -2.28 44.91 -10.30
C VAL A 8 -3.60 44.96 -11.10
N LEU A 9 -3.56 44.94 -12.44
CA LEU A 9 -4.76 45.07 -13.29
C LEU A 9 -5.27 43.75 -13.91
N LEU A 10 -4.60 42.62 -13.65
CA LEU A 10 -5.03 41.28 -14.10
C LEU A 10 -5.45 40.34 -12.97
N VAL A 11 -5.56 40.85 -11.73
CA VAL A 11 -6.46 40.26 -10.72
C VAL A 11 -7.87 40.75 -11.03
N ALA A 12 -8.42 40.34 -12.17
CA ALA A 12 -9.86 40.34 -12.33
C ALA A 12 -10.41 39.43 -11.23
N LEU A 13 -11.38 39.93 -10.46
CA LEU A 13 -12.03 39.28 -9.32
C LEU A 13 -12.65 37.93 -9.70
N TYR A 14 -11.84 36.87 -9.81
CA TYR A 14 -12.34 35.50 -9.76
C TYR A 14 -12.61 35.19 -8.29
N PHE A 15 -13.82 34.73 -7.99
CA PHE A 15 -14.17 34.27 -6.66
C PHE A 15 -13.30 33.05 -6.32
N THR A 16 -12.71 33.03 -5.14
CA THR A 16 -12.06 31.85 -4.56
C THR A 16 -12.85 31.42 -3.34
N VAL A 17 -12.90 30.12 -3.06
CA VAL A 17 -13.47 29.65 -1.80
C VAL A 17 -12.70 30.33 -0.65
N PRO A 18 -13.40 30.94 0.33
CA PRO A 18 -12.73 31.60 1.45
C PRO A 18 -11.84 30.60 2.23
N PRO A 19 -10.64 31.00 2.71
CA PRO A 19 -9.77 30.09 3.47
C PRO A 19 -10.37 29.57 4.78
N ASP A 20 -11.41 30.22 5.31
CA ASP A 20 -12.16 29.76 6.48
C ASP A 20 -13.20 28.68 6.16
N ALA A 21 -13.48 28.40 4.88
CA ALA A 21 -14.33 27.28 4.48
C ALA A 21 -13.72 25.92 4.84
N ASP A 22 -12.41 25.86 5.06
CA ASP A 22 -11.67 24.66 5.44
C ASP A 22 -11.52 24.51 6.99
N LYS A 23 -12.13 25.41 7.78
CA LYS A 23 -12.01 25.37 9.24
C LYS A 23 -13.14 24.58 9.88
N GLY A 24 -12.82 23.41 10.41
CA GLY A 24 -13.73 22.60 11.26
C GLY A 24 -13.80 23.07 12.71
N LEU A 25 -14.56 22.34 13.53
CA LEU A 25 -14.61 22.60 14.98
C LEU A 25 -13.30 22.20 15.65
N ASN A 26 -12.91 22.93 16.69
CA ASN A 26 -11.74 22.58 17.50
C ASN A 26 -12.06 21.39 18.41
N ILE A 27 -11.77 20.17 17.96
CA ILE A 27 -12.07 18.92 18.66
C ILE A 27 -10.79 18.31 19.24
N ILE A 28 -10.86 17.86 20.48
CA ILE A 28 -9.80 17.08 21.12
C ILE A 28 -10.15 15.59 21.04
N ALA A 29 -9.20 14.77 20.60
CA ALA A 29 -9.36 13.32 20.61
C ALA A 29 -9.51 12.80 22.05
N ASN A 30 -10.44 11.87 22.29
CA ASN A 30 -10.73 11.37 23.64
C ASN A 30 -9.52 10.71 24.31
N VAL A 31 -8.60 10.10 23.54
CA VAL A 31 -7.36 9.51 24.09
C VAL A 31 -6.35 10.55 24.60
N LYS A 32 -6.51 11.81 24.18
CA LYS A 32 -5.68 12.95 24.60
C LYS A 32 -6.42 13.87 25.59
N ASP A 33 -7.71 13.64 25.79
CA ASP A 33 -8.58 14.48 26.60
C ASP A 33 -8.54 14.07 28.08
N PRO A 34 -8.05 14.91 29.00
CA PRO A 34 -8.07 14.60 30.43
C PRO A 34 -9.47 14.57 31.04
N GLU A 35 -10.49 15.10 30.35
CA GLU A 35 -11.90 15.05 30.78
C GLU A 35 -12.64 13.82 30.24
N ALA A 36 -12.03 13.03 29.35
CA ALA A 36 -12.65 11.82 28.82
C ALA A 36 -12.81 10.76 29.91
N VAL A 37 -14.03 10.24 30.05
CA VAL A 37 -14.35 9.16 30.97
C VAL A 37 -13.90 7.83 30.35
N ASP A 38 -13.28 6.97 31.15
CA ASP A 38 -12.88 5.63 30.73
C ASP A 38 -14.10 4.68 30.69
N PRO A 39 -14.51 4.17 29.50
CA PRO A 39 -15.63 3.24 29.40
C PRO A 39 -15.45 1.97 30.23
N GLN A 40 -14.22 1.48 30.36
CA GLN A 40 -13.90 0.27 31.14
C GLN A 40 -14.20 0.45 32.64
N ALA A 41 -14.23 1.68 33.13
CA ALA A 41 -14.48 1.98 34.54
C ALA A 41 -15.97 2.13 34.89
N VAL A 42 -16.82 2.47 33.91
CA VAL A 42 -18.22 2.86 34.17
C VAL A 42 -19.27 2.01 33.46
N CYS A 43 -18.94 1.35 32.35
CA CYS A 43 -19.89 0.57 31.58
C CYS A 43 -20.05 -0.86 32.15
N PRO A 44 -21.27 -1.42 32.13
CA PRO A 44 -21.57 -2.65 32.87
C PRO A 44 -21.09 -3.94 32.19
N GLY A 45 -20.70 -3.89 30.92
CA GLY A 45 -20.46 -5.09 30.11
C GLY A 45 -21.74 -5.86 29.79
N TYR A 46 -21.59 -7.09 29.30
CA TYR A 46 -22.70 -7.95 28.88
C TYR A 46 -22.70 -9.28 29.64
N LYS A 47 -23.77 -10.07 29.54
CA LYS A 47 -23.83 -11.48 29.96
C LYS A 47 -24.41 -12.33 28.84
N ALA A 48 -23.75 -13.44 28.56
CA ALA A 48 -24.23 -14.43 27.61
C ALA A 48 -25.33 -15.31 28.22
N SER A 49 -26.36 -15.60 27.45
CA SER A 49 -27.45 -16.53 27.77
C SER A 49 -27.94 -17.23 26.50
N ASN A 50 -28.86 -18.19 26.63
CA ASN A 50 -29.44 -18.92 25.50
C ASN A 50 -28.38 -19.49 24.53
N VAL A 51 -27.31 -20.05 25.08
CA VAL A 51 -26.19 -20.56 24.28
C VAL A 51 -26.61 -21.84 23.55
N VAL A 52 -26.52 -21.82 22.23
CA VAL A 52 -26.86 -22.95 21.35
C VAL A 52 -25.59 -23.39 20.64
N GLN A 53 -25.24 -24.66 20.78
CA GLN A 53 -24.17 -25.26 19.98
C GLN A 53 -24.67 -25.46 18.55
N THR A 54 -23.90 -24.98 17.58
CA THR A 54 -24.13 -25.23 16.16
C THR A 54 -23.22 -26.36 15.69
N ILE A 55 -23.38 -26.80 14.44
CA ILE A 55 -22.51 -27.82 13.85
C ILE A 55 -21.04 -27.38 13.79
N ASN A 56 -20.80 -26.08 13.64
CA ASN A 56 -19.48 -25.49 13.43
C ASN A 56 -19.09 -24.48 14.52
N GLY A 57 -19.77 -24.43 15.67
CA GLY A 57 -19.47 -23.46 16.72
C GLY A 57 -20.64 -23.24 17.68
N LEU A 58 -20.99 -21.97 17.92
CA LEU A 58 -22.12 -21.63 18.79
C LEU A 58 -22.75 -20.29 18.46
N THR A 59 -23.97 -20.08 18.95
CA THR A 59 -24.61 -18.77 19.03
C THR A 59 -25.04 -18.49 20.47
N ALA A 60 -25.09 -17.22 20.88
CA ALA A 60 -25.59 -16.81 22.19
C ALA A 60 -26.27 -15.44 22.13
N ASP A 61 -27.22 -15.22 23.04
CA ASP A 61 -27.75 -13.88 23.32
C ASP A 61 -26.82 -13.18 24.31
N LEU A 62 -26.36 -11.96 24.03
CA LEU A 62 -25.68 -11.12 25.01
C LEU A 62 -26.62 -10.02 25.48
N THR A 63 -26.88 -9.95 26.77
CA THR A 63 -27.72 -8.91 27.38
C THR A 63 -26.88 -8.02 28.27
N LEU A 64 -27.13 -6.72 28.25
CA LEU A 64 -26.40 -5.76 29.08
C LEU A 64 -26.45 -6.17 30.56
N ALA A 65 -25.29 -6.19 31.23
CA ALA A 65 -25.15 -6.77 32.56
C ALA A 65 -25.58 -5.83 33.70
N GLY A 66 -26.03 -4.63 33.38
CA GLY A 66 -26.40 -3.57 34.31
C GLY A 66 -27.14 -2.43 33.61
N ALA A 67 -27.27 -1.28 34.27
CA ALA A 67 -27.85 -0.10 33.65
C ALA A 67 -26.93 0.43 32.53
N PRO A 68 -27.50 0.93 31.42
CA PRO A 68 -26.70 1.53 30.34
C PRO A 68 -25.90 2.73 30.86
N CYS A 69 -24.61 2.76 30.53
CA CYS A 69 -23.73 3.88 30.81
C CYS A 69 -23.98 5.04 29.85
N ASN A 70 -24.41 4.76 28.61
CA ASN A 70 -24.69 5.75 27.55
C ASN A 70 -23.60 6.82 27.42
N LEU A 71 -22.33 6.41 27.53
CA LEU A 71 -21.22 7.33 27.70
C LEU A 71 -20.86 8.05 26.40
N TYR A 72 -20.65 7.26 25.34
CA TYR A 72 -20.21 7.74 24.02
C TYR A 72 -21.18 7.36 22.88
N GLY A 73 -22.41 7.02 23.25
CA GLY A 73 -23.50 6.61 22.38
C GLY A 73 -24.63 6.03 23.22
N ASN A 74 -25.71 5.58 22.59
CA ASN A 74 -26.78 4.86 23.26
C ASN A 74 -26.43 3.36 23.30
N ASP A 75 -26.31 2.78 24.50
CA ASP A 75 -25.95 1.36 24.66
C ASP A 75 -27.01 0.43 24.04
N ILE A 76 -26.55 -0.64 23.40
CA ILE A 76 -27.43 -1.63 22.78
C ILE A 76 -27.77 -2.75 23.78
N GLU A 77 -28.99 -2.76 24.31
CA GLU A 77 -29.36 -3.68 25.40
C GLU A 77 -29.24 -5.18 25.07
N SER A 78 -29.39 -5.55 23.79
CA SER A 78 -29.42 -6.94 23.33
C SER A 78 -28.59 -7.14 22.07
N LEU A 79 -27.55 -7.96 22.17
CA LEU A 79 -26.69 -8.39 21.08
C LEU A 79 -26.84 -9.90 20.82
N VAL A 80 -26.35 -10.33 19.67
CA VAL A 80 -26.13 -11.73 19.31
C VAL A 80 -24.64 -11.96 19.13
N LEU A 81 -24.15 -13.06 19.70
CA LEU A 81 -22.83 -13.63 19.44
C LEU A 81 -22.99 -14.79 18.47
N THR A 82 -22.18 -14.80 17.41
CA THR A 82 -21.99 -15.95 16.51
C THR A 82 -20.53 -16.35 16.54
N VAL A 83 -20.25 -17.64 16.70
CA VAL A 83 -18.91 -18.22 16.62
C VAL A 83 -18.96 -19.36 15.62
N ASP A 84 -18.10 -19.30 14.60
CA ASP A 84 -18.10 -20.26 13.51
C ASP A 84 -16.67 -20.65 13.10
N TYR A 85 -16.35 -21.94 13.19
CA TYR A 85 -15.13 -22.53 12.64
C TYR A 85 -15.32 -22.71 11.13
N GLN A 86 -15.12 -21.61 10.40
CA GLN A 86 -15.39 -21.54 8.96
C GLN A 86 -14.41 -22.35 8.11
N ALA A 87 -13.18 -22.56 8.56
CA ALA A 87 -12.17 -23.39 7.92
C ALA A 87 -11.27 -24.02 8.99
N VAL A 88 -10.47 -25.03 8.65
CA VAL A 88 -9.48 -25.60 9.60
C VAL A 88 -8.61 -24.49 10.18
N ASP A 89 -8.16 -23.58 9.33
CA ASP A 89 -7.24 -22.49 9.65
C ASP A 89 -7.93 -21.15 9.99
N ARG A 90 -9.27 -21.12 10.12
CA ARG A 90 -10.02 -19.88 10.34
C ARG A 90 -11.20 -20.01 11.30
N LEU A 91 -11.21 -19.16 12.32
CA LEU A 91 -12.31 -18.97 13.27
C LEU A 91 -12.92 -17.57 13.08
N HIS A 92 -14.25 -17.52 13.02
CA HIS A 92 -15.04 -16.29 12.95
C HIS A 92 -15.77 -16.05 14.28
N VAL A 93 -15.71 -14.82 14.78
CA VAL A 93 -16.43 -14.36 15.97
C VAL A 93 -17.12 -13.05 15.62
N GLU A 94 -18.45 -13.05 15.62
CA GLU A 94 -19.27 -11.89 15.31
C GLU A 94 -20.16 -11.49 16.49
N ILE A 95 -20.15 -10.21 16.85
CA ILE A 95 -21.07 -9.62 17.81
C ILE A 95 -21.75 -8.41 17.16
N GLN A 96 -23.08 -8.44 17.15
CA GLN A 96 -23.92 -7.40 16.54
C GLN A 96 -25.25 -7.26 17.29
N PRO A 97 -26.02 -6.17 17.10
CA PRO A 97 -27.33 -6.02 17.69
C PRO A 97 -28.29 -7.15 17.30
N LYS A 98 -29.09 -7.60 18.26
CA LYS A 98 -30.09 -8.66 18.04
C LYS A 98 -31.26 -8.19 17.17
N TYR A 99 -31.59 -6.91 17.24
CA TYR A 99 -32.70 -6.30 16.51
C TYR A 99 -32.18 -5.17 15.64
N ILE A 100 -32.15 -5.42 14.33
CA ILE A 100 -31.70 -4.47 13.31
C ILE A 100 -32.86 -4.28 12.33
N GLY A 101 -33.27 -3.02 12.16
CA GLY A 101 -34.26 -2.58 11.18
C GLY A 101 -33.59 -2.12 9.88
N ALA A 102 -34.40 -1.75 8.89
CA ALA A 102 -33.86 -1.21 7.64
C ALA A 102 -33.21 0.17 7.84
N GLU A 103 -33.73 0.95 8.78
CA GLU A 103 -33.32 2.32 9.08
C GLU A 103 -31.98 2.45 9.81
N ASN A 104 -31.51 1.38 10.47
CA ASN A 104 -30.27 1.35 11.22
C ASN A 104 -29.32 0.23 10.78
N TYR A 105 -29.61 -0.41 9.64
CA TYR A 105 -28.84 -1.53 9.12
C TYR A 105 -27.36 -1.17 8.92
N THR A 106 -27.06 -0.07 8.24
CA THR A 106 -25.68 0.36 7.92
C THR A 106 -24.91 0.88 9.12
N TRP A 107 -25.61 1.20 10.22
CA TRP A 107 -24.96 1.61 11.46
C TRP A 107 -24.17 0.46 12.07
N PHE A 108 -24.58 -0.78 11.79
CA PHE A 108 -24.05 -1.99 12.42
C PHE A 108 -23.49 -3.00 11.43
N ILE A 109 -24.11 -3.13 10.25
CA ILE A 109 -23.77 -4.16 9.28
C ILE A 109 -23.03 -3.54 8.11
N LEU A 110 -21.78 -3.95 7.92
CA LEU A 110 -21.06 -3.76 6.67
C LEU A 110 -21.61 -4.76 5.63
N PRO A 111 -22.24 -4.31 4.53
CA PRO A 111 -22.83 -5.20 3.53
C PRO A 111 -21.79 -6.10 2.85
N GLU A 112 -22.16 -7.34 2.54
CA GLU A 112 -21.29 -8.33 1.90
C GLU A 112 -21.05 -8.01 0.41
N GLU A 113 -21.97 -7.27 -0.21
CA GLU A 113 -21.85 -6.81 -1.59
C GLU A 113 -20.76 -5.74 -1.75
N LEU A 114 -20.48 -4.95 -0.70
CA LEU A 114 -19.36 -4.00 -0.67
C LEU A 114 -18.05 -4.71 -0.34
N ILE A 115 -18.04 -5.42 0.79
CA ILE A 115 -16.87 -6.11 1.32
C ILE A 115 -17.27 -7.56 1.64
N PRO A 116 -16.93 -8.56 0.81
CA PRO A 116 -17.39 -9.93 1.00
C PRO A 116 -17.00 -10.52 2.38
N LYS A 117 -17.87 -11.37 2.93
CA LYS A 117 -17.50 -12.23 4.07
C LYS A 117 -16.79 -13.49 3.56
N PRO A 118 -15.83 -14.05 4.32
CA PRO A 118 -15.24 -15.34 4.01
C PRO A 118 -16.27 -16.47 3.97
N ALA A 119 -16.20 -17.30 2.93
CA ALA A 119 -17.08 -18.47 2.81
C ALA A 119 -16.69 -19.58 3.82
N ALA A 120 -17.69 -20.12 4.52
CA ALA A 120 -17.52 -21.27 5.40
C ALA A 120 -17.44 -22.59 4.62
N ALA A 121 -16.63 -23.52 5.11
CA ALA A 121 -16.57 -24.90 4.62
C ALA A 121 -17.90 -25.62 4.90
N THR A 122 -18.26 -26.55 4.01
CA THR A 122 -19.53 -27.29 4.14
C THR A 122 -19.51 -28.33 5.25
N GLU A 123 -18.33 -28.82 5.62
CA GLU A 123 -18.13 -29.84 6.66
C GLU A 123 -17.65 -29.21 7.97
N PRO A 124 -17.85 -29.87 9.13
CA PRO A 124 -17.39 -29.35 10.41
C PRO A 124 -15.87 -29.29 10.54
N GLN A 125 -15.33 -28.13 10.92
CA GLN A 125 -13.88 -27.87 10.97
C GLN A 125 -13.30 -27.79 12.39
N GLY A 126 -14.12 -27.50 13.41
CA GLY A 126 -13.65 -27.14 14.75
C GLY A 126 -12.82 -28.20 15.48
N GLU A 127 -13.04 -29.49 15.20
CA GLU A 127 -12.20 -30.56 15.77
C GLU A 127 -10.77 -30.53 15.23
N GLN A 128 -10.61 -30.20 13.94
CA GLN A 128 -9.34 -30.18 13.23
C GLN A 128 -8.57 -28.88 13.41
N SER A 129 -9.27 -27.77 13.68
CA SER A 129 -8.64 -26.46 13.88
C SER A 129 -7.71 -26.46 15.10
N ASP A 130 -6.58 -25.75 15.00
CA ASP A 130 -5.70 -25.50 16.14
C ASP A 130 -6.23 -24.35 17.02
N LEU A 131 -7.23 -23.60 16.56
CA LEU A 131 -7.89 -22.55 17.32
C LEU A 131 -8.95 -23.13 18.25
N VAL A 132 -9.08 -22.55 19.45
CA VAL A 132 -10.13 -22.92 20.41
C VAL A 132 -10.79 -21.67 20.97
N PHE A 133 -12.10 -21.56 20.75
CA PHE A 133 -12.96 -20.57 21.37
C PHE A 133 -13.44 -21.05 22.76
N GLN A 134 -13.28 -20.20 23.76
CA GLN A 134 -13.81 -20.40 25.12
C GLN A 134 -14.45 -19.11 25.61
N TRP A 135 -15.46 -19.18 26.46
CA TRP A 135 -16.11 -18.00 27.02
C TRP A 135 -16.55 -18.20 28.47
N GLY A 136 -16.81 -17.10 29.17
CA GLY A 136 -17.31 -17.07 30.55
C GLY A 136 -18.14 -15.82 30.82
N ASN A 137 -18.82 -15.80 31.98
CA ASN A 137 -19.72 -14.71 32.41
C ASN A 137 -19.32 -14.07 33.75
N GLU A 138 -18.11 -14.37 34.25
CA GLU A 138 -17.66 -13.93 35.58
C GLU A 138 -16.52 -12.90 35.46
N PRO A 139 -16.69 -11.65 35.92
CA PRO A 139 -17.94 -11.05 36.43
C PRO A 139 -18.97 -10.72 35.33
N THR A 140 -18.51 -10.59 34.09
CA THR A 140 -19.29 -10.29 32.88
C THR A 140 -18.81 -11.18 31.73
N PHE A 141 -19.50 -11.13 30.59
CA PHE A 141 -19.16 -11.87 29.39
C PHE A 141 -17.74 -11.54 28.91
N GLY A 142 -16.94 -12.57 28.71
CA GLY A 142 -15.65 -12.48 28.04
C GLY A 142 -15.34 -13.78 27.31
N PHE A 143 -14.49 -13.71 26.29
CA PHE A 143 -14.07 -14.87 25.52
C PHE A 143 -12.55 -14.89 25.30
N ASN A 144 -12.05 -16.08 25.01
CA ASN A 144 -10.67 -16.38 24.69
C ASN A 144 -10.61 -17.17 23.38
N VAL A 145 -9.61 -16.86 22.56
CA VAL A 145 -9.15 -17.71 21.47
C VAL A 145 -7.76 -18.21 21.84
N THR A 146 -7.58 -19.51 21.93
CA THR A 146 -6.29 -20.15 22.27
C THR A 146 -5.80 -21.05 21.15
N ARG A 147 -4.50 -21.34 21.14
CA ARG A 147 -3.88 -22.30 20.22
C ARG A 147 -3.68 -23.65 20.91
N LYS A 148 -4.16 -24.77 20.36
CA LYS A 148 -4.03 -26.11 20.96
C LYS A 148 -2.56 -26.55 20.99
N SER A 149 -1.80 -26.32 19.92
CA SER A 149 -0.45 -26.86 19.74
C SER A 149 0.59 -26.30 20.73
N THR A 150 0.42 -25.05 21.15
CA THR A 150 1.33 -24.31 22.05
C THR A 150 0.70 -24.00 23.41
N GLY A 151 -0.63 -23.98 23.49
CA GLY A 151 -1.39 -23.71 24.72
C GLY A 151 -1.49 -22.22 25.09
N ASP A 152 -1.03 -21.29 24.25
CA ASP A 152 -1.08 -19.86 24.53
C ASP A 152 -2.42 -19.22 24.12
N VAL A 153 -2.75 -18.13 24.82
CA VAL A 153 -3.97 -17.34 24.57
C VAL A 153 -3.65 -16.29 23.51
N LEU A 154 -4.25 -16.42 22.33
CA LEU A 154 -4.04 -15.53 21.19
C LEU A 154 -4.81 -14.23 21.34
N PHE A 155 -6.06 -14.33 21.78
CA PHE A 155 -6.96 -13.19 22.01
C PHE A 155 -7.82 -13.42 23.25
N THR A 156 -8.02 -12.40 24.09
CA THR A 156 -8.85 -12.51 25.31
C THR A 156 -9.50 -11.20 25.72
N THR A 157 -10.83 -11.20 25.79
CA THR A 157 -11.61 -10.09 26.39
C THR A 157 -11.88 -10.31 27.88
N THR A 158 -11.41 -11.43 28.46
CA THR A 158 -11.68 -11.77 29.86
C THR A 158 -11.08 -10.74 30.81
N GLY A 159 -11.91 -10.23 31.72
CA GLY A 159 -11.52 -9.20 32.69
C GLY A 159 -11.52 -7.77 32.12
N THR A 160 -12.16 -7.55 30.97
CA THR A 160 -12.49 -6.25 30.40
C THR A 160 -14.00 -6.13 30.21
N GLN A 161 -14.52 -4.92 30.05
CA GLN A 161 -15.92 -4.69 29.69
C GLN A 161 -16.05 -4.63 28.18
N LEU A 162 -16.92 -5.47 27.62
CA LEU A 162 -17.41 -5.27 26.26
C LEU A 162 -18.36 -4.06 26.26
N VAL A 163 -18.02 -2.99 25.53
CA VAL A 163 -18.88 -1.80 25.38
C VAL A 163 -19.41 -1.76 23.96
N TYR A 164 -20.72 -1.60 23.82
CA TYR A 164 -21.37 -1.59 22.51
C TYR A 164 -22.55 -0.61 22.53
N ALA A 165 -22.37 0.50 21.84
CA ALA A 165 -23.36 1.55 21.61
C ALA A 165 -23.53 1.81 20.10
N ASP A 166 -24.54 2.61 19.74
CA ASP A 166 -24.85 3.01 18.36
C ASP A 166 -23.75 3.82 17.65
N GLN A 167 -22.86 4.50 18.40
CA GLN A 167 -21.73 5.28 17.88
C GLN A 167 -20.40 5.02 18.60
N PHE A 168 -20.33 3.95 19.39
CA PHE A 168 -19.10 3.61 20.10
C PHE A 168 -19.06 2.12 20.45
N ILE A 169 -18.02 1.44 19.98
CA ILE A 169 -17.76 0.03 20.30
C ILE A 169 -16.35 -0.06 20.86
N GLU A 170 -16.19 -0.68 22.03
CA GLU A 170 -14.88 -0.92 22.63
C GLU A 170 -14.74 -2.39 23.05
N PHE A 171 -13.66 -3.01 22.58
CA PHE A 171 -13.23 -4.34 22.97
C PHE A 171 -11.73 -4.46 22.79
N GLY A 172 -11.09 -5.46 23.39
CA GLY A 172 -9.65 -5.59 23.29
C GLY A 172 -9.13 -6.92 23.76
N SER A 173 -7.82 -7.09 23.62
CA SER A 173 -7.10 -8.26 24.12
C SER A 173 -5.94 -7.87 25.01
N ARG A 174 -5.70 -8.65 26.05
CA ARG A 174 -4.37 -8.69 26.69
C ARG A 174 -3.37 -9.26 25.70
N LEU A 175 -2.18 -8.69 25.68
CA LEU A 175 -1.05 -9.13 24.87
C LEU A 175 0.09 -9.57 25.80
N PRO A 176 0.97 -10.47 25.33
CA PRO A 176 2.18 -10.77 26.07
C PRO A 176 3.10 -9.53 26.15
N GLU A 177 4.03 -9.54 27.11
CA GLU A 177 5.11 -8.56 27.14
C GLU A 177 5.95 -8.65 25.86
N ASN A 178 6.32 -7.50 25.29
CA ASN A 178 7.17 -7.39 24.09
C ASN A 178 6.61 -8.16 22.89
N TYR A 179 5.30 -8.02 22.65
CA TYR A 179 4.63 -8.60 21.49
C TYR A 179 5.27 -8.15 20.17
N ASN A 180 5.08 -8.96 19.12
CA ASN A 180 5.58 -8.66 17.78
C ASN A 180 4.38 -8.50 16.84
N LEU A 181 3.82 -7.29 16.84
CA LEU A 181 2.68 -6.93 16.00
C LEU A 181 3.12 -6.24 14.72
N TYR A 182 2.39 -6.51 13.63
CA TYR A 182 2.57 -5.91 12.31
C TYR A 182 1.19 -5.66 11.68
N GLY A 183 1.02 -4.60 10.89
CA GLY A 183 -0.26 -4.24 10.24
C GLY A 183 -0.85 -2.93 10.78
N LEU A 184 -2.18 -2.84 10.82
CA LEU A 184 -2.94 -1.66 11.28
C LEU A 184 -2.55 -0.36 10.53
N GLY A 185 -2.68 -0.40 9.20
CA GLY A 185 -2.39 0.72 8.32
C GLY A 185 -3.65 1.42 7.80
N GLU A 186 -3.54 2.56 7.14
CA GLU A 186 -2.30 3.13 6.63
C GLU A 186 -1.71 4.21 7.56
N VAL A 187 -0.40 4.09 7.85
CA VAL A 187 0.38 5.04 8.65
C VAL A 187 1.86 4.98 8.24
N ILE A 188 2.61 6.05 8.47
CA ILE A 188 4.08 6.04 8.38
C ILE A 188 4.67 5.64 9.74
N HIS A 189 5.27 4.45 9.82
CA HIS A 189 5.92 3.91 11.01
C HIS A 189 6.99 2.86 10.67
N GLY A 190 7.76 2.44 11.67
CA GLY A 190 8.56 1.21 11.58
C GLY A 190 7.68 -0.03 11.36
N PHE A 191 8.28 -1.12 10.89
CA PHE A 191 7.47 -2.26 10.44
C PHE A 191 6.80 -3.02 11.58
N LYS A 192 7.59 -3.33 12.62
CA LYS A 192 7.09 -3.85 13.87
C LYS A 192 6.45 -2.70 14.65
N LEU A 193 5.21 -2.89 15.08
CA LEU A 193 4.46 -1.90 15.83
C LEU A 193 5.04 -1.74 17.24
N ASN A 194 5.30 -0.49 17.62
CA ASN A 194 5.76 -0.13 18.96
C ASN A 194 4.63 -0.17 20.00
N HIS A 195 5.02 -0.18 21.27
CA HIS A 195 4.08 -0.07 22.39
C HIS A 195 3.73 1.39 22.69
N ASN A 196 2.60 1.62 23.37
CA ASN A 196 2.09 2.95 23.76
C ASN A 196 1.80 3.86 22.57
N LEU A 197 1.07 3.31 21.61
CA LEU A 197 0.80 3.92 20.32
C LEU A 197 -0.70 3.87 20.02
N THR A 198 -1.21 4.85 19.29
CA THR A 198 -2.59 4.86 18.80
C THR A 198 -2.56 4.76 17.28
N ARG A 199 -3.25 3.76 16.73
CA ARG A 199 -3.43 3.58 15.29
C ARG A 199 -4.83 4.02 14.90
N THR A 200 -4.94 5.19 14.32
CA THR A 200 -6.21 5.69 13.80
C THR A 200 -6.40 5.15 12.39
N LEU A 201 -7.58 4.61 12.11
CA LEU A 201 -7.99 4.07 10.83
C LEU A 201 -9.16 4.93 10.31
N PHE A 202 -8.81 5.95 9.53
CA PHE A 202 -9.72 6.84 8.83
C PHE A 202 -8.99 7.43 7.63
N ALA A 203 -9.48 7.14 6.42
CA ALA A 203 -8.89 7.64 5.18
C ALA A 203 -8.90 9.18 5.19
N ALA A 204 -7.75 9.82 4.99
CA ALA A 204 -7.59 11.25 5.15
C ALA A 204 -6.61 11.82 4.11
N ASP A 205 -7.01 12.93 3.49
CA ASP A 205 -6.16 13.69 2.58
C ASP A 205 -5.24 14.61 3.39
N VAL A 206 -4.08 14.06 3.71
CA VAL A 206 -3.00 14.73 4.42
C VAL A 206 -1.68 14.21 3.86
N GLY A 207 -0.64 15.02 3.89
CA GLY A 207 0.70 14.51 3.61
C GLY A 207 1.12 13.42 4.60
N ASP A 208 2.24 12.76 4.33
CA ASP A 208 2.72 11.58 5.05
C ASP A 208 3.17 11.88 6.49
N ASN A 209 2.23 12.14 7.39
CA ASN A 209 2.50 12.43 8.79
C ASN A 209 2.89 11.15 9.53
N ILE A 210 4.02 11.18 10.25
CA ILE A 210 4.49 10.04 11.05
C ILE A 210 3.49 9.76 12.18
N ASP A 211 3.12 8.49 12.34
CA ASP A 211 2.18 8.00 13.37
C ASP A 211 0.76 8.60 13.32
N ALA A 212 0.35 9.16 12.19
CA ALA A 212 -1.00 9.65 11.94
C ALA A 212 -1.72 8.81 10.87
N ASN A 213 -3.06 8.83 10.89
CA ASN A 213 -3.86 8.24 9.81
C ASN A 213 -3.65 9.04 8.50
N ILE A 214 -3.50 8.31 7.40
CA ILE A 214 -3.40 8.87 6.05
C ILE A 214 -4.47 8.23 5.16
N TYR A 215 -4.15 7.77 3.95
CA TYR A 215 -5.13 7.51 2.88
C TYR A 215 -5.91 6.18 3.02
N GLY A 216 -5.31 5.14 3.59
CA GLY A 216 -5.86 3.78 3.61
C GLY A 216 -6.42 3.29 4.96
N HIS A 217 -7.26 2.24 4.90
CA HIS A 217 -7.92 1.61 6.05
C HIS A 217 -7.79 0.06 6.05
N HIS A 218 -6.89 -0.46 6.89
CA HIS A 218 -6.54 -1.90 7.02
C HIS A 218 -6.58 -2.37 8.48
N PRO A 219 -7.76 -2.80 8.98
CA PRO A 219 -7.96 -3.24 10.36
C PRO A 219 -7.53 -4.70 10.56
N VAL A 220 -6.30 -5.02 10.18
CA VAL A 220 -5.68 -6.35 10.32
C VAL A 220 -4.33 -6.23 11.03
N TYR A 221 -4.07 -7.11 11.98
CA TYR A 221 -2.73 -7.27 12.56
C TYR A 221 -2.31 -8.73 12.60
N TYR A 222 -1.00 -8.95 12.51
CA TYR A 222 -0.37 -10.26 12.72
C TYR A 222 0.49 -10.22 13.98
N ASP A 223 0.42 -11.27 14.80
CA ASP A 223 1.23 -11.43 16.02
C ASP A 223 2.11 -12.67 15.91
N THR A 224 3.43 -12.45 15.91
CA THR A 224 4.44 -13.52 15.90
C THR A 224 5.00 -13.75 17.30
N ARG A 225 4.86 -14.99 17.78
CA ARG A 225 5.32 -15.42 19.10
C ARG A 225 6.45 -16.42 18.98
N TYR A 226 7.46 -16.27 19.83
CA TYR A 226 8.65 -17.12 19.84
C TYR A 226 8.63 -18.06 21.03
N PHE A 227 9.04 -19.29 20.79
CA PHE A 227 9.16 -20.34 21.79
C PHE A 227 10.56 -20.94 21.72
N GLU A 228 11.24 -21.03 22.86
CA GLU A 228 12.49 -21.79 22.97
C GLU A 228 12.17 -23.28 22.88
N LEU A 229 12.93 -23.99 22.03
CA LEU A 229 12.81 -25.42 21.81
C LEU A 229 13.85 -26.18 22.64
N ASP A 230 13.39 -26.95 23.62
CA ASP A 230 14.28 -27.89 24.33
C ASP A 230 14.62 -29.07 23.40
N SER A 231 15.88 -29.12 22.95
CA SER A 231 16.37 -30.11 21.99
C SER A 231 16.29 -31.57 22.45
N LYS A 232 16.14 -31.83 23.76
CA LYS A 232 16.08 -33.20 24.32
C LYS A 232 14.66 -33.71 24.46
N SER A 233 13.74 -32.83 24.84
CA SER A 233 12.35 -33.18 25.15
C SER A 233 11.37 -32.77 24.05
N GLY A 234 11.77 -31.89 23.13
CA GLY A 234 10.91 -31.32 22.10
C GLY A 234 9.87 -30.33 22.64
N LYS A 235 9.95 -29.96 23.93
CA LYS A 235 9.00 -29.04 24.56
C LYS A 235 9.27 -27.60 24.13
N LEU A 236 8.19 -26.86 23.94
CA LEU A 236 8.20 -25.43 23.64
C LEU A 236 7.93 -24.63 24.92
N ALA A 237 8.78 -23.64 25.18
CA ALA A 237 8.59 -22.68 26.26
C ALA A 237 8.48 -21.27 25.67
N TYR A 238 7.41 -20.54 25.99
CA TYR A 238 7.22 -19.18 25.48
C TYR A 238 8.39 -18.26 25.89
N ALA A 239 8.96 -17.55 24.92
CA ALA A 239 10.13 -16.71 25.09
C ALA A 239 9.80 -15.24 24.69
N PRO A 240 9.32 -14.41 25.64
CA PRO A 240 8.95 -13.02 25.35
C PRO A 240 10.15 -12.13 25.00
N ASN A 241 11.36 -12.52 25.42
CA ASN A 241 12.62 -11.81 25.17
C ASN A 241 13.66 -12.78 24.61
N ALA A 242 13.41 -13.25 23.39
CA ALA A 242 14.21 -14.29 22.74
C ALA A 242 15.52 -13.73 22.14
N THR A 243 16.44 -13.27 23.00
CA THR A 243 17.69 -12.60 22.58
C THR A 243 18.91 -13.52 22.55
N ASP A 244 18.83 -14.71 23.14
CA ASP A 244 19.96 -15.67 23.14
C ASP A 244 20.09 -16.33 21.77
N LYS A 245 21.10 -15.90 21.01
CA LYS A 245 21.39 -16.40 19.64
C LYS A 245 21.96 -17.82 19.61
N THR A 246 22.24 -18.42 20.77
CA THR A 246 22.71 -19.81 20.88
C THR A 246 21.58 -20.81 21.12
N ALA A 247 20.40 -20.32 21.49
CA ALA A 247 19.20 -21.12 21.65
C ALA A 247 18.52 -21.41 20.31
N THR A 248 17.75 -22.50 20.24
CA THR A 248 16.90 -22.82 19.10
C THR A 248 15.49 -22.34 19.40
N TYR A 249 14.93 -21.51 18.52
CA TYR A 249 13.55 -21.05 18.64
C TYR A 249 12.65 -21.66 17.57
N LYS A 250 11.36 -21.66 17.87
CA LYS A 250 10.29 -21.88 16.91
C LYS A 250 9.27 -20.78 17.06
N SER A 251 8.87 -20.17 15.95
CA SER A 251 7.80 -19.17 15.97
C SER A 251 6.45 -19.72 15.55
N TYR A 252 5.41 -19.04 16.02
CA TYR A 252 4.02 -19.22 15.60
C TYR A 252 3.40 -17.85 15.40
N THR A 253 2.82 -17.62 14.23
CA THR A 253 2.11 -16.41 13.87
C THR A 253 0.62 -16.68 13.80
N HIS A 254 -0.20 -15.73 14.23
CA HIS A 254 -1.63 -15.68 13.92
C HIS A 254 -2.00 -14.30 13.37
N GLY A 255 -3.12 -14.22 12.67
CA GLY A 255 -3.69 -12.95 12.20
C GLY A 255 -5.07 -12.70 12.81
N VAL A 256 -5.41 -11.42 13.03
CA VAL A 256 -6.75 -10.98 13.41
C VAL A 256 -7.18 -9.86 12.48
N PHE A 257 -8.31 -10.04 11.81
CA PHE A 257 -8.93 -9.03 10.96
C PHE A 257 -10.29 -8.63 11.52
N GLN A 258 -10.51 -7.33 11.73
CA GLN A 258 -11.81 -6.77 12.09
C GLN A 258 -12.47 -6.21 10.83
N ARG A 259 -13.50 -6.89 10.32
CA ARG A 259 -14.26 -6.44 9.16
C ARG A 259 -15.23 -5.32 9.56
N ASN A 260 -14.75 -4.09 9.53
CA ASN A 260 -15.52 -2.88 9.88
C ASN A 260 -15.04 -1.70 9.02
N ALA A 261 -15.97 -0.87 8.51
CA ALA A 261 -15.66 0.28 7.66
C ALA A 261 -15.79 1.64 8.37
N HIS A 262 -16.35 1.66 9.58
CA HIS A 262 -16.48 2.89 10.35
C HIS A 262 -15.10 3.40 10.77
N ALA A 263 -15.02 4.72 10.99
CA ALA A 263 -13.84 5.32 11.58
C ALA A 263 -13.52 4.65 12.93
N GLN A 264 -12.27 4.26 13.14
CA GLN A 264 -11.87 3.54 14.33
C GLN A 264 -10.42 3.85 14.72
N GLU A 265 -10.06 3.53 15.95
CA GLU A 265 -8.69 3.59 16.44
C GLU A 265 -8.33 2.35 17.26
N VAL A 266 -7.05 2.02 17.28
CA VAL A 266 -6.49 0.88 17.99
C VAL A 266 -5.41 1.35 18.94
N LEU A 267 -5.64 1.14 20.23
CA LEU A 267 -4.72 1.52 21.30
C LEU A 267 -3.80 0.34 21.61
N LEU A 268 -2.54 0.52 21.30
CA LEU A 268 -1.46 -0.39 21.64
C LEU A 268 -0.81 0.10 22.93
N LYS A 269 -0.89 -0.68 23.99
CA LYS A 269 -0.18 -0.45 25.25
C LYS A 269 0.84 -1.56 25.46
N GLU A 270 1.65 -1.49 26.51
CA GLU A 270 2.69 -2.49 26.82
C GLU A 270 2.19 -3.95 26.85
N ARG A 271 0.92 -4.17 27.20
CA ARG A 271 0.34 -5.52 27.39
C ARG A 271 -1.11 -5.62 26.93
N SER A 272 -1.56 -4.73 26.05
CA SER A 272 -2.91 -4.78 25.53
C SER A 272 -3.05 -4.11 24.18
N ILE A 273 -4.04 -4.59 23.43
CA ILE A 273 -4.60 -3.98 22.23
C ILE A 273 -6.08 -3.69 22.53
N THR A 274 -6.56 -2.49 22.20
CA THR A 274 -7.96 -2.10 22.40
C THR A 274 -8.46 -1.42 21.14
N TRP A 275 -9.53 -1.96 20.57
CA TRP A 275 -10.22 -1.42 19.40
C TRP A 275 -11.34 -0.50 19.87
N ARG A 276 -11.45 0.67 19.24
CA ARG A 276 -12.51 1.65 19.45
C ARG A 276 -13.07 2.07 18.10
N ALA A 277 -14.30 1.72 17.80
CA ALA A 277 -14.94 2.06 16.53
C ALA A 277 -16.14 2.98 16.76
N LEU A 278 -16.39 3.88 15.81
CA LEU A 278 -17.53 4.81 15.84
C LEU A 278 -18.85 4.17 15.36
N GLY A 279 -18.85 2.87 15.09
CA GLY A 279 -20.02 2.11 14.66
C GLY A 279 -19.63 0.75 14.09
N GLY A 280 -20.57 0.12 13.40
CA GLY A 280 -20.42 -1.19 12.77
C GLY A 280 -20.64 -2.35 13.75
N SER A 281 -20.00 -3.47 13.48
CA SER A 281 -20.02 -4.68 14.31
C SER A 281 -18.62 -5.09 14.75
N ILE A 282 -18.57 -5.99 15.73
CA ILE A 282 -17.35 -6.73 16.06
C ILE A 282 -17.36 -7.98 15.18
N ASP A 283 -16.81 -7.90 13.98
CA ASP A 283 -16.76 -8.98 12.99
C ASP A 283 -15.30 -9.45 12.83
N LEU A 284 -14.88 -10.38 13.70
CA LEU A 284 -13.48 -10.80 13.85
C LEU A 284 -13.20 -12.12 13.14
N TYR A 285 -12.13 -12.14 12.36
CA TYR A 285 -11.58 -13.34 11.74
C TYR A 285 -10.19 -13.62 12.30
N PHE A 286 -10.00 -14.83 12.83
CA PHE A 286 -8.73 -15.33 13.35
C PHE A 286 -8.14 -16.31 12.35
N PHE A 287 -6.91 -16.06 11.92
CA PHE A 287 -6.16 -16.91 11.00
C PHE A 287 -5.07 -17.67 11.76
N GLU A 288 -5.08 -18.99 11.63
CA GLU A 288 -4.29 -19.90 12.47
C GLU A 288 -2.79 -19.80 12.23
N GLY A 289 -2.31 -19.64 11.00
CA GLY A 289 -0.89 -19.76 10.67
C GLY A 289 -0.46 -21.22 10.40
N PRO A 290 0.70 -21.72 10.87
CA PRO A 290 1.52 -21.17 11.96
C PRO A 290 2.62 -20.20 11.52
N THR A 291 2.86 -20.01 10.21
CA THR A 291 3.84 -19.04 9.71
C THR A 291 3.15 -17.78 9.23
N GLN A 292 3.89 -16.67 9.15
CA GLN A 292 3.36 -15.44 8.56
C GLN A 292 2.85 -15.65 7.13
N ASP A 293 3.58 -16.42 6.31
CA ASP A 293 3.17 -16.72 4.92
C ASP A 293 1.83 -17.46 4.88
N ALA A 294 1.59 -18.40 5.80
CA ALA A 294 0.29 -19.08 5.91
C ALA A 294 -0.83 -18.12 6.32
N VAL A 295 -0.59 -17.22 7.27
CA VAL A 295 -1.56 -16.19 7.69
C VAL A 295 -1.92 -15.26 6.53
N SER A 296 -0.93 -14.69 5.83
CA SER A 296 -1.17 -13.81 4.67
C SER A 296 -1.94 -14.51 3.56
N LYS A 297 -1.62 -15.77 3.28
CA LYS A 297 -2.32 -16.55 2.25
C LYS A 297 -3.76 -16.84 2.65
N SER A 298 -4.00 -17.20 3.91
CA SER A 298 -5.36 -17.45 4.41
C SER A 298 -6.21 -16.17 4.37
N TYR A 299 -5.66 -15.05 4.85
CA TYR A 299 -6.31 -13.73 4.78
C TYR A 299 -6.68 -13.33 3.35
N GLN A 300 -5.73 -13.40 2.41
CA GLN A 300 -5.99 -13.01 1.02
C GLN A 300 -6.94 -13.97 0.31
N LYS A 301 -6.74 -15.29 0.42
CA LYS A 301 -7.58 -16.27 -0.29
C LYS A 301 -9.00 -16.31 0.20
N SER A 302 -9.21 -16.07 1.49
CA SER A 302 -10.51 -16.31 2.12
C SER A 302 -11.26 -15.05 2.52
N ALA A 303 -10.60 -13.91 2.77
CA ALA A 303 -11.27 -12.71 3.26
C ALA A 303 -11.26 -11.54 2.27
N ILE A 304 -10.10 -11.19 1.72
CA ILE A 304 -9.98 -9.94 0.95
C ILE A 304 -9.76 -10.11 -0.55
N GLY A 305 -9.55 -11.35 -1.00
CA GLY A 305 -9.20 -11.69 -2.38
C GLY A 305 -7.71 -11.54 -2.67
N LEU A 306 -7.30 -12.21 -3.75
CA LEU A 306 -5.92 -12.19 -4.23
C LEU A 306 -5.67 -10.94 -5.10
N PRO A 307 -4.45 -10.39 -5.09
CA PRO A 307 -4.14 -9.19 -5.86
C PRO A 307 -4.28 -9.43 -7.36
N ALA A 308 -4.67 -8.39 -8.11
CA ALA A 308 -4.74 -8.43 -9.56
C ALA A 308 -3.35 -8.69 -10.16
N MET A 309 -3.26 -9.65 -11.08
CA MET A 309 -2.06 -9.79 -11.91
C MET A 309 -1.87 -8.53 -12.76
N GLN A 310 -0.63 -8.09 -12.89
CA GLN A 310 -0.28 -6.85 -13.58
C GLN A 310 0.27 -7.15 -14.98
N GLN A 311 0.25 -6.18 -15.88
CA GLN A 311 0.94 -6.32 -17.17
C GLN A 311 2.45 -6.23 -16.95
N LEU A 312 3.28 -6.84 -17.81
CA LEU A 312 4.72 -6.86 -17.59
C LEU A 312 5.34 -5.44 -17.61
N TRP A 313 4.80 -4.54 -18.45
CA TRP A 313 5.31 -3.17 -18.56
C TRP A 313 5.13 -2.37 -17.26
N THR A 314 4.15 -2.70 -16.41
CA THR A 314 3.91 -1.93 -15.17
C THR A 314 5.02 -2.11 -14.13
N PHE A 315 5.95 -3.05 -14.36
CA PHE A 315 7.16 -3.25 -13.54
C PHE A 315 8.36 -2.43 -14.03
N GLY A 316 8.23 -1.69 -15.12
CA GLY A 316 9.25 -0.76 -15.60
C GLY A 316 9.45 0.43 -14.67
N TYR A 317 10.13 1.45 -15.17
CA TYR A 317 10.30 2.73 -14.47
C TYR A 317 9.29 3.76 -14.96
N HIS A 318 8.73 4.52 -14.01
CA HIS A 318 7.67 5.49 -14.23
C HIS A 318 8.17 6.91 -13.87
N GLN A 319 7.93 7.90 -14.73
CA GLN A 319 8.24 9.31 -14.46
C GLN A 319 6.97 10.15 -14.45
N CYS A 320 6.83 11.00 -13.43
CA CYS A 320 5.75 11.96 -13.27
C CYS A 320 6.27 13.28 -12.68
N ARG A 321 5.49 14.35 -12.79
CA ARG A 321 5.53 15.52 -11.90
C ARG A 321 4.22 16.29 -12.01
N TRP A 322 3.90 17.04 -10.97
CA TRP A 322 3.07 18.22 -11.09
C TRP A 322 3.90 19.38 -11.66
N GLY A 323 3.51 19.90 -12.83
CA GLY A 323 4.14 21.03 -13.52
C GLY A 323 4.71 20.72 -14.91
N TYR A 324 4.41 19.57 -15.53
CA TYR A 324 4.72 19.39 -16.96
C TYR A 324 3.78 20.29 -17.78
N ARG A 325 4.33 21.11 -18.68
CA ARG A 325 3.64 22.33 -19.14
C ARG A 325 2.81 22.15 -20.41
N ASN A 326 3.11 21.10 -21.19
CA ASN A 326 2.50 20.79 -22.48
C ASN A 326 3.13 19.51 -23.05
N TRP A 327 2.58 19.01 -24.16
CA TRP A 327 3.11 17.85 -24.89
C TRP A 327 4.57 17.98 -25.35
N THR A 328 5.04 19.19 -25.69
CA THR A 328 6.44 19.40 -26.09
C THR A 328 7.40 19.22 -24.91
N HIS A 329 7.04 19.75 -23.74
CA HIS A 329 7.83 19.55 -22.52
C HIS A 329 7.93 18.06 -22.15
N LEU A 330 6.82 17.31 -22.28
CA LEU A 330 6.84 15.86 -22.08
C LEU A 330 7.72 15.13 -23.10
N GLN A 331 7.71 15.56 -24.37
CA GLN A 331 8.61 15.01 -25.37
C GLN A 331 10.08 15.26 -25.01
N ASP A 332 10.43 16.46 -24.54
CA ASP A 332 11.80 16.79 -24.10
C ASP A 332 12.25 15.87 -22.95
N VAL A 333 11.36 15.60 -21.99
CA VAL A 333 11.63 14.66 -20.88
C VAL A 333 11.92 13.26 -21.42
N VAL A 334 11.04 12.71 -22.26
CA VAL A 334 11.22 11.38 -22.88
C VAL A 334 12.53 11.30 -23.68
N ASP A 335 12.85 12.35 -24.44
CA ASP A 335 14.06 12.42 -25.25
C ASP A 335 15.33 12.49 -24.40
N ASP A 336 15.31 13.20 -23.27
CA ASP A 336 16.43 13.24 -22.33
C ASP A 336 16.64 11.88 -21.65
N PHE A 337 15.60 11.14 -21.24
CA PHE A 337 15.75 9.76 -20.74
C PHE A 337 16.50 8.87 -21.74
N LYS A 338 16.10 8.92 -23.01
CA LYS A 338 16.75 8.18 -24.09
C LYS A 338 18.19 8.62 -24.30
N LYS A 339 18.45 9.92 -24.32
CA LYS A 339 19.78 10.52 -24.51
C LYS A 339 20.77 10.16 -23.39
N PHE A 340 20.30 10.02 -22.16
CA PHE A 340 21.12 9.63 -21.01
C PHE A 340 21.12 8.12 -20.74
N GLU A 341 20.51 7.33 -21.63
CA GLU A 341 20.42 5.86 -21.55
C GLU A 341 19.82 5.37 -20.23
N ILE A 342 18.80 6.09 -19.74
CA ILE A 342 18.06 5.72 -18.54
C ILE A 342 16.76 5.03 -18.99
N PRO A 343 16.47 3.80 -18.52
CA PRO A 343 15.21 3.14 -18.82
C PRO A 343 14.00 3.99 -18.44
N LEU A 344 13.03 4.09 -19.34
CA LEU A 344 11.75 4.78 -19.12
C LEU A 344 10.65 3.96 -19.77
N GLU A 345 9.77 3.42 -18.95
CA GLU A 345 8.65 2.61 -19.43
C GLU A 345 7.38 3.42 -19.59
N THR A 346 7.11 4.30 -18.62
CA THR A 346 5.82 5.02 -18.54
C THR A 346 6.04 6.49 -18.18
N ILE A 347 5.41 7.38 -18.94
CA ILE A 347 5.35 8.82 -18.64
C ILE A 347 3.94 9.19 -18.17
N TRP A 348 3.86 10.08 -17.19
CA TRP A 348 2.63 10.43 -16.51
C TRP A 348 2.36 11.93 -16.59
N THR A 349 1.10 12.30 -16.50
CA THR A 349 0.69 13.70 -16.28
C THR A 349 -0.18 13.79 -15.05
N ASP A 350 0.19 14.73 -14.19
CA ASP A 350 -0.67 15.26 -13.13
C ASP A 350 -1.75 16.19 -13.73
N ILE A 351 -2.48 16.94 -12.90
CA ILE A 351 -3.64 17.74 -13.26
C ILE A 351 -3.34 18.89 -14.26
N ASP A 352 -2.07 19.13 -14.62
CA ASP A 352 -1.66 20.16 -15.58
C ASP A 352 -2.26 19.98 -16.98
N TYR A 353 -2.58 18.74 -17.37
CA TYR A 353 -3.15 18.48 -18.70
C TYR A 353 -4.60 18.93 -18.83
N MET A 354 -5.29 19.06 -17.70
CA MET A 354 -6.73 19.28 -17.63
C MET A 354 -7.08 20.72 -17.94
N ASN A 355 -8.22 20.94 -18.60
CA ASN A 355 -8.79 22.27 -18.79
C ASN A 355 -9.32 22.78 -17.45
N GLN A 356 -8.59 23.70 -16.80
CA GLN A 356 -8.93 24.23 -15.46
C GLN A 356 -9.16 23.10 -14.43
N TYR A 357 -8.30 22.08 -14.44
CA TYR A 357 -8.36 20.95 -13.50
C TYR A 357 -9.64 20.10 -13.58
N ARG A 358 -10.36 20.14 -14.70
CA ARG A 358 -11.59 19.36 -14.91
C ARG A 358 -11.24 18.00 -15.52
N ASP A 359 -11.69 16.91 -14.89
CA ASP A 359 -11.53 15.56 -15.43
C ASP A 359 -12.04 15.42 -16.88
N PHE A 360 -11.45 14.50 -17.65
CA PHE A 360 -11.91 14.16 -19.00
C PHE A 360 -11.94 15.31 -20.04
N ASP A 361 -11.32 16.45 -19.73
CA ASP A 361 -11.22 17.62 -20.60
C ASP A 361 -9.78 18.17 -20.60
N ASN A 362 -9.16 18.29 -21.79
CA ASN A 362 -7.78 18.77 -21.89
C ASN A 362 -7.73 20.27 -22.13
N ASP A 363 -6.72 20.93 -21.56
CA ASP A 363 -6.42 22.31 -21.94
C ASP A 363 -6.11 22.39 -23.44
N ALA A 364 -6.95 23.09 -24.19
CA ALA A 364 -6.88 23.14 -25.64
C ALA A 364 -5.67 23.93 -26.19
N VAL A 365 -4.92 24.63 -25.34
CA VAL A 365 -3.75 25.43 -25.72
C VAL A 365 -2.46 24.65 -25.45
N HIS A 366 -2.33 24.10 -24.26
CA HIS A 366 -1.13 23.44 -23.76
C HIS A 366 -1.15 21.93 -24.04
N PHE A 367 -2.33 21.32 -24.00
CA PHE A 367 -2.53 19.88 -24.20
C PHE A 367 -3.58 19.54 -25.27
N PRO A 368 -3.54 20.16 -26.48
CA PRO A 368 -4.53 19.90 -27.50
C PRO A 368 -4.53 18.43 -27.95
N TYR A 369 -5.72 17.90 -28.21
CA TYR A 369 -5.94 16.48 -28.49
C TYR A 369 -5.17 15.96 -29.72
N ASP A 370 -5.03 16.75 -30.79
CA ASP A 370 -4.31 16.36 -32.00
C ASP A 370 -2.81 16.20 -31.76
N LYS A 371 -2.20 17.09 -30.95
CA LYS A 371 -0.80 16.98 -30.55
C LYS A 371 -0.57 15.87 -29.52
N GLY A 372 -1.55 15.64 -28.65
CA GLY A 372 -1.55 14.48 -27.75
C GLY A 372 -1.52 13.18 -28.54
N ALA A 373 -2.38 13.02 -29.54
CA ALA A 373 -2.37 11.85 -30.41
C ALA A 373 -1.01 11.65 -31.11
N GLU A 374 -0.42 12.72 -31.66
CA GLU A 374 0.93 12.65 -32.27
C GLU A 374 2.01 12.22 -31.27
N PHE A 375 1.96 12.70 -30.02
CA PHE A 375 2.90 12.34 -28.96
C PHE A 375 2.74 10.88 -28.53
N LEU A 376 1.50 10.45 -28.25
CA LEU A 376 1.20 9.10 -27.81
C LEU A 376 1.50 8.07 -28.90
N ASP A 377 1.23 8.38 -30.17
CA ASP A 377 1.61 7.51 -31.30
C ASP A 377 3.13 7.24 -31.31
N ARG A 378 3.96 8.27 -31.06
CA ARG A 378 5.42 8.11 -30.96
C ARG A 378 5.82 7.31 -29.73
N LEU A 379 5.17 7.57 -28.60
CA LEU A 379 5.43 6.89 -27.33
C LEU A 379 5.14 5.38 -27.45
N HIS A 380 3.97 5.02 -27.98
CA HIS A 380 3.54 3.63 -28.20
C HIS A 380 4.40 2.94 -29.26
N GLN A 381 4.81 3.62 -30.34
CA GLN A 381 5.77 3.08 -31.31
C GLN A 381 7.13 2.72 -30.70
N ASN A 382 7.50 3.36 -29.58
CA ASN A 382 8.70 3.06 -28.82
C ASN A 382 8.47 2.02 -27.71
N ASN A 383 7.28 1.40 -27.62
CA ASN A 383 6.86 0.49 -26.55
C ASN A 383 6.93 1.15 -25.16
N GLN A 384 6.49 2.40 -25.08
CA GLN A 384 6.34 3.14 -23.83
C GLN A 384 4.86 3.49 -23.62
N HIS A 385 4.48 3.81 -22.39
CA HIS A 385 3.09 3.92 -21.96
C HIS A 385 2.78 5.28 -21.33
N TYR A 386 1.51 5.67 -21.33
CA TYR A 386 1.01 6.94 -20.80
C TYR A 386 -0.09 6.76 -19.76
N ILE A 387 0.04 7.46 -18.63
CA ILE A 387 -0.94 7.44 -17.53
C ILE A 387 -1.33 8.87 -17.12
N PRO A 388 -2.60 9.27 -17.32
CA PRO A 388 -3.14 10.49 -16.76
C PRO A 388 -3.67 10.28 -15.33
N ILE A 389 -3.57 11.32 -14.49
CA ILE A 389 -4.39 11.46 -13.29
C ILE A 389 -5.85 11.71 -13.65
N ILE A 390 -6.77 11.15 -12.85
CA ILE A 390 -8.20 11.42 -12.82
C ILE A 390 -8.58 11.55 -11.35
N ASP A 391 -9.28 12.63 -10.99
CA ASP A 391 -9.68 12.89 -9.61
C ASP A 391 -11.01 12.20 -9.27
N ALA A 392 -11.27 12.07 -7.97
CA ALA A 392 -12.54 11.52 -7.49
C ALA A 392 -13.74 12.47 -7.66
N ALA A 393 -13.51 13.78 -7.81
CA ALA A 393 -14.55 14.81 -7.74
C ALA A 393 -14.77 15.47 -9.11
N ILE A 394 -16.03 15.62 -9.51
CA ILE A 394 -16.40 16.17 -10.82
C ILE A 394 -16.80 17.63 -10.68
N TYR A 395 -16.23 18.47 -11.55
CA TYR A 395 -16.58 19.88 -11.65
C TYR A 395 -18.09 20.13 -11.80
N ALA A 396 -18.63 21.06 -10.99
CA ALA A 396 -20.02 21.50 -11.05
C ALA A 396 -20.09 22.89 -11.71
N PRO A 397 -20.62 23.01 -12.93
CA PRO A 397 -20.62 24.26 -13.69
C PRO A 397 -21.60 25.29 -13.13
N ASN A 398 -21.36 26.57 -13.45
CA ASN A 398 -22.31 27.64 -13.13
C ASN A 398 -23.60 27.49 -13.95
N PRO A 399 -24.77 27.25 -13.32
CA PRO A 399 -26.03 26.99 -14.03
C PRO A 399 -26.56 28.21 -14.82
N GLU A 400 -26.09 29.43 -14.50
CA GLU A 400 -26.48 30.66 -15.21
C GLU A 400 -25.52 31.04 -16.34
N ASN A 401 -24.43 30.29 -16.53
CA ASN A 401 -23.45 30.54 -17.58
C ASN A 401 -23.44 29.42 -18.62
N GLU A 402 -24.17 29.61 -19.73
CA GLU A 402 -24.21 28.63 -20.84
C GLU A 402 -22.82 28.30 -21.42
N SER A 403 -21.85 29.24 -21.34
CA SER A 403 -20.49 29.01 -21.84
C SER A 403 -19.63 28.13 -20.94
N ASP A 404 -20.08 27.88 -19.70
CA ASP A 404 -19.43 26.99 -18.73
C ASP A 404 -20.09 25.60 -18.69
N ALA A 405 -20.98 25.29 -19.63
CA ALA A 405 -21.63 23.99 -19.71
C ALA A 405 -20.60 22.86 -19.70
N TYR A 406 -20.82 21.87 -18.83
CA TYR A 406 -19.90 20.77 -18.63
C TYR A 406 -20.62 19.43 -18.78
N PRO A 407 -20.60 18.83 -20.00
CA PRO A 407 -21.46 17.70 -20.33
C PRO A 407 -21.23 16.43 -19.48
N ILE A 408 -20.05 16.29 -18.85
CA ILE A 408 -19.74 15.17 -17.96
C ILE A 408 -20.64 15.23 -16.72
N TYR A 409 -20.75 16.41 -16.11
CA TYR A 409 -21.63 16.69 -14.98
C TYR A 409 -23.11 16.47 -15.34
N ASP A 410 -23.57 17.03 -16.46
CA ASP A 410 -24.97 16.88 -16.91
C ASP A 410 -25.37 15.41 -17.10
N ARG A 411 -24.46 14.59 -17.65
CA ARG A 411 -24.69 13.15 -17.81
C ARG A 411 -24.71 12.41 -16.49
N GLY A 412 -23.89 12.82 -15.52
CA GLY A 412 -23.89 12.26 -14.17
C GLY A 412 -25.20 12.56 -13.43
N LEU A 413 -25.66 13.82 -13.48
CA LEU A 413 -26.97 14.21 -12.92
C LEU A 413 -28.11 13.39 -13.51
N LYS A 414 -28.10 13.13 -14.83
CA LYS A 414 -29.12 12.34 -15.50
C LYS A 414 -29.17 10.87 -15.03
N GLU A 415 -28.05 10.36 -14.53
CA GLU A 415 -27.90 8.99 -14.03
C GLU A 415 -28.01 8.93 -12.49
N ASP A 416 -28.39 10.01 -11.82
CA ASP A 416 -28.44 10.11 -10.35
C ASP A 416 -27.08 9.71 -9.72
N ALA A 417 -25.98 10.15 -10.34
CA ALA A 417 -24.65 9.60 -10.07
C ALA A 417 -23.94 10.18 -8.85
N PHE A 418 -24.49 11.19 -8.15
CA PHE A 418 -23.74 11.99 -7.17
C PHE A 418 -24.35 11.96 -5.76
N LEU A 419 -23.51 12.19 -4.75
CA LEU A 419 -23.94 12.34 -3.35
C LEU A 419 -24.90 13.52 -3.17
N MET A 420 -25.72 13.44 -2.13
CA MET A 420 -26.73 14.44 -1.77
C MET A 420 -26.45 15.05 -0.39
N ASN A 421 -27.02 16.21 -0.14
CA ASN A 421 -27.20 16.77 1.20
C ASN A 421 -28.37 16.06 1.92
N PRO A 422 -28.48 16.21 3.25
CA PRO A 422 -29.60 15.67 4.02
C PRO A 422 -31.00 16.14 3.57
N ASP A 423 -31.10 17.28 2.88
CA ASP A 423 -32.37 17.80 2.34
C ASP A 423 -32.72 17.23 0.94
N GLY A 424 -31.88 16.37 0.38
CA GLY A 424 -32.03 15.75 -0.93
C GLY A 424 -31.51 16.58 -2.10
N SER A 425 -30.94 17.77 -1.86
CA SER A 425 -30.21 18.51 -2.90
C SER A 425 -28.85 17.86 -3.18
N THR A 426 -28.27 18.08 -4.37
CA THR A 426 -26.92 17.56 -4.68
C THR A 426 -25.86 18.13 -3.74
N TYR A 427 -25.00 17.29 -3.19
CA TYR A 427 -23.89 17.72 -2.35
C TYR A 427 -22.82 18.39 -3.21
N ILE A 428 -22.53 19.67 -2.94
CA ILE A 428 -21.50 20.45 -3.62
C ILE A 428 -20.36 20.79 -2.65
N GLY A 429 -19.19 20.19 -2.83
CA GLY A 429 -17.96 20.52 -2.10
C GLY A 429 -17.03 21.39 -2.96
N ALA A 430 -15.72 21.33 -2.69
CA ALA A 430 -14.71 21.97 -3.52
C ALA A 430 -13.43 21.13 -3.63
N VAL A 431 -12.84 21.04 -4.82
CA VAL A 431 -11.51 20.43 -5.06
C VAL A 431 -10.76 21.29 -6.10
N TRP A 432 -9.84 20.76 -6.88
CA TRP A 432 -9.01 21.48 -7.86
C TRP A 432 -9.78 22.39 -8.83
N PRO A 433 -10.86 21.94 -9.49
CA PRO A 433 -11.56 22.79 -10.46
C PRO A 433 -12.52 23.78 -9.80
N GLY A 434 -12.52 23.92 -8.47
CA GLY A 434 -13.48 24.72 -7.73
C GLY A 434 -14.61 23.88 -7.18
N TYR A 435 -15.87 24.31 -7.38
CA TYR A 435 -17.02 23.56 -6.88
C TYR A 435 -17.18 22.22 -7.60
N THR A 436 -17.40 21.17 -6.82
CA THR A 436 -17.45 19.79 -7.31
C THR A 436 -18.57 18.98 -6.68
N VAL A 437 -18.96 17.93 -7.40
CA VAL A 437 -19.82 16.84 -6.93
C VAL A 437 -19.04 15.54 -6.85
N PHE A 438 -19.53 14.62 -6.02
CA PHE A 438 -18.84 13.37 -5.70
C PHE A 438 -19.68 12.18 -6.13
N PRO A 439 -19.15 11.27 -6.96
CA PRO A 439 -19.82 10.03 -7.36
C PRO A 439 -20.34 9.20 -6.17
N ASP A 440 -21.60 8.78 -6.25
CA ASP A 440 -22.27 7.95 -5.25
C ASP A 440 -22.20 6.47 -5.63
N TRP A 441 -21.18 5.78 -5.12
CA TRP A 441 -20.97 4.35 -5.36
C TRP A 441 -21.94 3.47 -4.57
N ILE A 442 -22.36 3.94 -3.40
CA ILE A 442 -23.29 3.21 -2.51
C ILE A 442 -24.69 3.21 -3.11
N GLY A 443 -25.16 4.38 -3.60
CA GLY A 443 -26.41 4.49 -4.33
C GLY A 443 -26.46 3.63 -5.59
N ALA A 444 -25.31 3.46 -6.27
CA ALA A 444 -25.24 2.58 -7.44
C ALA A 444 -25.44 1.11 -7.08
N LEU A 445 -24.93 0.70 -5.91
CA LEU A 445 -25.03 -0.67 -5.44
C LEU A 445 -26.42 -1.00 -4.87
N PHE A 446 -26.96 -0.14 -3.99
CA PHE A 446 -28.19 -0.46 -3.24
C PHE A 446 -29.47 0.16 -3.80
N ASN A 447 -29.36 1.21 -4.62
CA ASN A 447 -30.50 2.01 -5.07
C ASN A 447 -30.63 2.07 -6.60
N GLY A 448 -29.71 1.43 -7.32
CA GLY A 448 -29.78 1.28 -8.78
C GLY A 448 -29.49 2.56 -9.55
N THR A 449 -28.82 3.53 -8.93
CA THR A 449 -28.34 4.71 -9.66
C THR A 449 -27.34 4.31 -10.74
N GLY A 450 -27.14 5.17 -11.72
CA GLY A 450 -26.28 4.90 -12.87
C GLY A 450 -24.81 5.24 -12.69
N THR A 451 -24.32 5.51 -11.47
CA THR A 451 -22.94 5.97 -11.21
C THR A 451 -21.88 5.12 -11.91
N ASN A 452 -21.90 3.79 -11.73
CA ASN A 452 -20.93 2.89 -12.36
C ASN A 452 -20.98 2.93 -13.89
N ARG A 453 -22.20 3.00 -14.48
CA ARG A 453 -22.38 3.08 -15.94
C ARG A 453 -21.91 4.42 -16.50
N TRP A 454 -22.21 5.51 -15.78
CA TRP A 454 -21.77 6.85 -16.13
C TRP A 454 -20.25 6.92 -16.10
N TRP A 455 -19.61 6.49 -15.02
CA TRP A 455 -18.15 6.49 -14.86
C TRP A 455 -17.44 5.72 -15.99
N ALA A 456 -17.86 4.47 -16.25
CA ALA A 456 -17.33 3.66 -17.34
C ALA A 456 -17.53 4.31 -18.72
N SER A 457 -18.66 4.96 -18.92
CA SER A 457 -18.94 5.69 -20.15
C SER A 457 -18.06 6.93 -20.32
N GLU A 458 -17.76 7.68 -19.25
CA GLU A 458 -16.87 8.85 -19.32
C GLU A 458 -15.42 8.45 -19.59
N ILE A 459 -14.91 7.44 -18.89
CA ILE A 459 -13.59 6.87 -19.16
C ILE A 459 -13.50 6.41 -20.63
N SER A 460 -14.51 5.68 -21.11
CA SER A 460 -14.56 5.21 -22.50
C SER A 460 -14.65 6.34 -23.53
N ARG A 461 -15.35 7.44 -23.22
CA ARG A 461 -15.43 8.62 -24.09
C ARG A 461 -14.10 9.36 -24.12
N TYR A 462 -13.44 9.48 -22.97
CA TYR A 462 -12.16 10.17 -22.86
C TYR A 462 -11.04 9.38 -23.55
N HIS A 463 -11.01 8.05 -23.40
CA HIS A 463 -10.04 7.20 -24.10
C HIS A 463 -10.09 7.33 -25.63
N LYS A 464 -11.28 7.62 -26.20
CA LYS A 464 -11.42 7.89 -27.65
C LYS A 464 -10.77 9.20 -28.09
N LYS A 465 -10.49 10.12 -27.16
CA LYS A 465 -9.78 11.36 -27.42
C LYS A 465 -8.28 11.24 -27.11
N ILE A 466 -7.92 10.51 -26.06
CA ILE A 466 -6.56 10.31 -25.56
C ILE A 466 -6.36 8.81 -25.30
N SER A 467 -5.46 8.17 -26.05
CA SER A 467 -5.15 6.75 -25.90
C SER A 467 -4.18 6.50 -24.76
N PHE A 468 -4.65 6.59 -23.52
CA PHE A 468 -3.89 6.21 -22.32
C PHE A 468 -3.80 4.69 -22.15
N ASP A 469 -2.93 4.20 -21.26
CA ASP A 469 -2.68 2.76 -21.05
C ASP A 469 -3.10 2.24 -19.66
N GLY A 470 -3.55 3.15 -18.81
CA GLY A 470 -4.00 2.91 -17.43
C GLY A 470 -4.39 4.25 -16.80
N ILE A 471 -4.78 4.24 -15.52
CA ILE A 471 -5.30 5.43 -14.84
C ILE A 471 -4.66 5.57 -13.46
N TRP A 472 -4.32 6.80 -13.11
CA TRP A 472 -4.04 7.20 -11.73
C TRP A 472 -5.32 7.82 -11.14
N ILE A 473 -5.87 7.22 -10.08
CA ILE A 473 -7.02 7.77 -9.35
C ILE A 473 -6.52 8.47 -8.08
N ASP A 474 -6.82 9.76 -7.95
CA ASP A 474 -6.41 10.57 -6.81
C ASP A 474 -7.59 11.26 -6.09
N MET A 475 -7.29 11.87 -4.94
CA MET A 475 -8.24 12.64 -4.12
C MET A 475 -9.43 11.81 -3.61
N ASN A 476 -9.25 10.48 -3.49
CA ASN A 476 -10.34 9.51 -3.36
C ASN A 476 -10.57 8.97 -1.94
N GLU A 477 -10.10 9.65 -0.90
CA GLU A 477 -10.43 9.34 0.50
C GLU A 477 -11.92 9.36 0.89
N VAL A 478 -12.78 10.30 0.48
CA VAL A 478 -12.70 11.33 -0.58
C VAL A 478 -12.45 12.74 -0.07
N SER A 479 -11.50 13.44 -0.71
CA SER A 479 -11.06 14.77 -0.31
C SER A 479 -12.05 15.88 -0.69
N SER A 480 -12.15 16.90 0.17
CA SER A 480 -12.87 18.16 -0.09
C SER A 480 -12.14 19.31 0.60
N PHE A 481 -11.83 20.38 -0.13
CA PHE A 481 -11.15 21.59 0.36
C PHE A 481 -12.06 22.52 1.18
N CYS A 482 -13.24 22.05 1.57
CA CYS A 482 -14.12 22.76 2.48
C CYS A 482 -14.86 21.78 3.39
N VAL A 483 -15.12 22.25 4.61
CA VAL A 483 -15.95 21.57 5.60
C VAL A 483 -17.42 21.82 5.26
N GLY A 484 -18.18 20.75 5.05
CA GLY A 484 -19.58 20.87 4.64
C GLY A 484 -19.76 20.97 3.13
N SER A 485 -21.02 21.01 2.69
CA SER A 485 -21.34 21.35 1.31
C SER A 485 -21.26 22.87 1.09
N CYS A 486 -20.06 23.37 0.80
CA CYS A 486 -19.80 24.81 0.70
C CYS A 486 -20.35 25.47 -0.58
N GLY A 487 -20.63 24.70 -1.64
CA GLY A 487 -21.18 25.24 -2.90
C GLY A 487 -22.70 25.21 -3.00
N SER A 488 -23.40 24.54 -2.08
CA SER A 488 -24.86 24.43 -2.10
C SER A 488 -25.54 25.80 -2.00
N GLY A 489 -26.36 26.14 -2.99
CA GLY A 489 -27.00 27.46 -3.11
C GLY A 489 -26.09 28.58 -3.61
N ASN A 490 -24.81 28.31 -3.86
CA ASN A 490 -23.79 29.28 -4.26
C ASN A 490 -23.09 28.92 -5.58
N LEU A 491 -23.57 27.94 -6.34
CA LEU A 491 -22.96 27.48 -7.60
C LEU A 491 -22.68 28.61 -8.61
N THR A 492 -23.43 29.71 -8.57
CA THR A 492 -23.20 30.88 -9.44
C THR A 492 -21.88 31.61 -9.17
N LEU A 493 -21.27 31.41 -7.99
CA LEU A 493 -19.96 32.00 -7.65
C LEU A 493 -18.81 31.28 -8.35
N ASN A 494 -18.96 29.96 -8.57
CA ASN A 494 -18.09 29.10 -9.38
C ASN A 494 -16.58 29.44 -9.31
N PRO A 495 -15.93 29.15 -8.17
CA PRO A 495 -14.51 29.43 -8.02
C PRO A 495 -13.69 28.62 -9.02
N VAL A 496 -12.54 29.15 -9.44
CA VAL A 496 -11.64 28.50 -10.41
C VAL A 496 -10.24 28.25 -9.84
N HIS A 497 -10.11 28.35 -8.51
CA HIS A 497 -8.86 28.16 -7.77
C HIS A 497 -9.16 27.58 -6.38
N PRO A 498 -8.29 26.69 -5.84
CA PRO A 498 -8.42 26.18 -4.48
C PRO A 498 -8.33 27.31 -3.41
N PRO A 499 -8.80 27.06 -2.17
CA PRO A 499 -8.81 28.06 -1.10
C PRO A 499 -7.42 28.37 -0.49
N PHE A 500 -6.35 27.76 -1.00
CA PHE A 500 -4.98 27.91 -0.54
C PHE A 500 -4.04 28.23 -1.71
N LEU A 501 -2.88 28.82 -1.40
CA LEU A 501 -1.83 29.08 -2.40
C LEU A 501 -1.19 27.78 -2.85
N LEU A 502 -1.00 27.63 -4.15
CA LEU A 502 -0.33 26.46 -4.72
C LEU A 502 1.19 26.50 -4.44
N PRO A 503 1.84 25.33 -4.32
CA PRO A 503 3.30 25.26 -4.19
C PRO A 503 4.04 26.03 -5.29
N GLY A 504 4.93 26.95 -4.90
CA GLY A 504 5.70 27.78 -5.82
C GLY A 504 5.06 29.12 -6.20
N GLU A 505 3.83 29.40 -5.79
CA GLU A 505 3.21 30.72 -5.97
C GLU A 505 3.88 31.79 -5.07
N PRO A 506 3.80 33.09 -5.45
CA PRO A 506 4.26 34.17 -4.58
C PRO A 506 3.60 34.10 -3.19
N GLY A 507 4.41 33.90 -2.14
CA GLY A 507 3.92 33.69 -0.77
C GLY A 507 3.90 32.23 -0.30
N ASN A 508 4.09 31.27 -1.22
CA ASN A 508 4.23 29.84 -0.94
C ASN A 508 5.45 29.24 -1.68
N GLU A 509 6.60 29.92 -1.59
CA GLU A 509 7.86 29.43 -2.18
C GLU A 509 8.39 28.18 -1.45
N ILE A 510 8.83 27.19 -2.21
CA ILE A 510 9.37 25.94 -1.64
C ILE A 510 10.86 26.10 -1.33
N LEU A 511 11.15 26.35 -0.06
CA LEU A 511 12.50 26.58 0.47
C LEU A 511 13.01 25.44 1.36
N THR A 512 12.28 24.32 1.43
CA THR A 512 12.66 23.13 2.17
C THR A 512 13.60 22.25 1.34
N TYR A 513 14.60 21.67 2.02
CA TYR A 513 15.65 20.79 1.47
C TYR A 513 15.91 19.64 2.45
N PRO A 514 16.62 18.57 2.03
CA PRO A 514 16.83 17.40 2.87
C PRO A 514 17.64 17.72 4.13
N GLU A 515 17.54 16.85 5.14
CA GLU A 515 18.32 16.98 6.37
C GLU A 515 19.82 17.07 6.04
N GLY A 516 20.52 18.03 6.62
CA GLY A 516 21.95 18.22 6.41
C GLY A 516 22.37 18.73 5.03
N PHE A 517 21.44 19.26 4.21
CA PHE A 517 21.74 19.88 2.90
C PHE A 517 22.84 20.95 2.94
N ASN A 518 23.03 21.63 4.08
CA ASN A 518 24.13 22.56 4.28
C ASN A 518 25.53 21.92 4.18
N LYS A 519 25.64 20.61 4.37
CA LYS A 519 26.89 19.84 4.20
C LYS A 519 27.17 19.56 2.72
N THR A 520 26.15 19.36 1.91
CA THR A 520 26.26 19.03 0.48
C THR A 520 26.29 20.29 -0.38
N ASN A 521 25.60 21.37 0.01
CA ASN A 521 25.56 22.64 -0.72
C ASN A 521 25.42 23.87 0.22
N ALA A 522 26.54 24.27 0.83
CA ALA A 522 26.57 25.35 1.82
C ALA A 522 26.16 26.73 1.29
N THR A 523 26.46 27.04 0.02
CA THR A 523 26.15 28.34 -0.59
C THR A 523 24.65 28.50 -0.81
N GLU A 524 24.01 27.49 -1.37
CA GLU A 524 22.56 27.50 -1.55
C GLU A 524 21.84 27.49 -0.20
N ALA A 525 22.28 26.65 0.73
CA ALA A 525 21.74 26.62 2.10
C ALA A 525 21.82 28.01 2.78
N SER A 526 22.93 28.74 2.60
CA SER A 526 23.08 30.11 3.13
C SER A 526 22.14 31.11 2.45
N SER A 527 21.93 30.97 1.14
CA SER A 527 20.99 31.81 0.36
C SER A 527 19.52 31.55 0.71
N VAL A 528 19.19 30.31 1.07
CA VAL A 528 17.85 29.92 1.53
C VAL A 528 17.64 30.44 2.95
N ALA A 529 18.61 30.25 3.84
CA ALA A 529 18.55 30.77 5.21
C ALA A 529 18.38 32.30 5.26
N SER A 530 19.02 33.05 4.34
CA SER A 530 18.84 34.50 4.26
C SER A 530 17.45 34.90 3.74
N ARG A 531 16.88 34.16 2.78
CA ARG A 531 15.50 34.36 2.29
C ARG A 531 14.46 34.07 3.37
N ILE A 532 14.61 32.96 4.10
CA ILE A 532 13.75 32.62 5.25
C ILE A 532 13.86 33.70 6.34
N SER A 533 15.08 34.16 6.65
CA SER A 533 15.28 35.25 7.61
C SER A 533 14.61 36.55 7.16
N ALA A 534 14.64 36.85 5.86
CA ALA A 534 13.98 38.03 5.30
C ALA A 534 12.44 37.93 5.40
N SER A 535 11.85 36.74 5.17
CA SER A 535 10.39 36.53 5.29
C SER A 535 9.90 36.54 6.75
N GLN A 536 10.75 36.16 7.71
CA GLN A 536 10.43 36.17 9.14
C GLN A 536 10.48 37.57 9.78
N THR A 537 10.98 38.61 9.10
CA THR A 537 11.08 39.97 9.68
C THR A 537 9.74 40.73 9.83
N SER A 538 8.59 40.12 9.53
CA SER A 538 7.27 40.78 9.59
C SER A 538 6.24 40.19 10.57
N THR A 539 6.57 39.20 11.41
CA THR A 539 5.57 38.65 12.36
C THR A 539 6.19 38.30 13.72
N THR A 540 6.17 39.26 14.64
CA THR A 540 6.23 38.99 16.08
C THR A 540 4.83 39.17 16.67
N THR A 541 4.09 38.09 16.84
CA THR A 541 2.89 38.07 17.69
C THR A 541 3.22 37.34 18.97
N GLU A 542 3.06 38.02 20.10
CA GLU A 542 3.12 37.42 21.44
C GLU A 542 2.12 36.26 21.54
N ALA A 543 2.57 35.15 22.14
CA ALA A 543 1.71 34.01 22.43
C ALA A 543 0.68 34.41 23.50
N PRO A 544 -0.63 34.37 23.22
CA PRO A 544 -1.62 34.49 24.27
C PRO A 544 -1.59 33.19 25.09
N SER A 545 -1.41 33.30 26.40
CA SER A 545 -1.73 32.22 27.34
C SER A 545 -3.25 32.19 27.55
N THR A 546 -4.00 31.67 26.57
CA THR A 546 -5.43 31.40 26.74
C THR A 546 -5.64 29.90 26.85
N THR A 547 -6.52 29.49 27.77
CA THR A 547 -7.05 28.13 27.83
C THR A 547 -7.77 27.83 26.52
N THR A 548 -7.26 26.89 25.73
CA THR A 548 -7.92 26.42 24.49
C THR A 548 -9.23 25.72 24.86
N GLU A 549 -10.37 26.26 24.41
CA GLU A 549 -11.67 25.60 24.54
C GLU A 549 -11.83 24.55 23.43
N TYR A 550 -12.29 23.35 23.80
CA TYR A 550 -12.56 22.25 22.86
C TYR A 550 -14.05 21.93 22.82
N TYR A 551 -14.57 21.66 21.62
CA TYR A 551 -15.93 21.22 21.41
C TYR A 551 -16.08 19.73 21.79
N ARG A 552 -17.11 19.41 22.57
CA ARG A 552 -17.45 18.04 23.00
C ARG A 552 -18.94 17.81 22.85
N THR A 553 -19.31 16.66 22.30
CA THR A 553 -20.69 16.24 22.14
C THR A 553 -21.07 15.26 23.25
N THR A 554 -22.27 15.39 23.82
CA THR A 554 -22.86 14.38 24.68
C THR A 554 -23.91 13.55 23.93
N PRO A 555 -24.02 12.24 24.17
CA PRO A 555 -25.05 11.41 23.54
C PRO A 555 -26.47 11.94 23.77
N THR A 556 -27.31 11.83 22.74
CA THR A 556 -28.74 12.17 22.82
C THR A 556 -29.55 10.89 22.59
N ALA A 557 -30.52 10.64 23.49
CA ALA A 557 -31.33 9.43 23.43
C ALA A 557 -32.03 9.28 22.07
N GLY A 558 -31.75 8.18 21.37
CA GLY A 558 -32.36 7.85 20.07
C GLY A 558 -31.88 8.68 18.88
N SER A 559 -30.77 9.43 19.02
CA SER A 559 -30.19 10.22 17.93
C SER A 559 -28.68 10.08 17.88
N ARG A 560 -28.14 9.86 16.67
CA ARG A 560 -26.70 9.93 16.42
C ARG A 560 -26.27 11.37 16.11
N ASN A 561 -25.13 11.81 16.63
CA ASN A 561 -24.46 13.02 16.12
C ASN A 561 -23.43 12.59 15.08
N ILE A 562 -23.76 12.79 13.80
CA ILE A 562 -23.01 12.23 12.68
C ILE A 562 -21.74 13.04 12.39
N ASN A 563 -21.82 14.37 12.42
CA ASN A 563 -20.67 15.23 12.14
C ASN A 563 -19.69 15.27 13.32
N TRP A 564 -20.21 15.24 14.55
CA TRP A 564 -19.40 15.33 15.77
C TRP A 564 -19.83 14.25 16.76
N PRO A 565 -19.46 12.99 16.51
CA PRO A 565 -19.81 11.87 17.36
C PRO A 565 -19.37 12.09 18.82
N PRO A 566 -20.07 11.54 19.82
CA PRO A 566 -19.71 11.73 21.23
C PRO A 566 -18.31 11.23 21.60
N TYR A 567 -17.78 10.27 20.82
CA TYR A 567 -16.37 9.88 20.85
C TYR A 567 -15.62 10.50 19.66
N ALA A 568 -14.58 11.27 19.93
CA ALA A 568 -13.63 11.76 18.95
C ALA A 568 -12.40 10.84 18.91
N ILE A 569 -12.22 10.14 17.80
CA ILE A 569 -10.99 9.38 17.50
C ILE A 569 -9.78 10.31 17.36
N ASN A 570 -8.58 9.75 17.45
CA ASN A 570 -7.32 10.46 17.23
C ASN A 570 -7.04 10.73 15.74
N HIS A 571 -8.01 11.32 15.04
CA HIS A 571 -7.86 11.79 13.67
C HIS A 571 -6.92 13.01 13.64
N ILE A 572 -6.00 13.04 12.67
CA ILE A 572 -4.96 14.08 12.58
C ILE A 572 -5.51 15.50 12.46
N SER A 573 -6.64 15.69 11.77
CA SER A 573 -7.29 16.99 11.61
C SER A 573 -8.31 17.30 12.71
N GLY A 574 -8.55 16.37 13.63
CA GLY A 574 -9.57 16.50 14.68
C GLY A 574 -10.99 16.27 14.15
N ASP A 575 -11.60 17.27 13.53
CA ASP A 575 -12.94 17.17 12.92
C ASP A 575 -12.91 16.25 11.69
N LEU A 576 -13.84 15.29 11.62
CA LEU A 576 -13.91 14.28 10.56
C LEU A 576 -14.19 14.88 9.18
N ALA A 577 -14.74 16.10 9.12
CA ALA A 577 -15.11 16.76 7.87
C ALA A 577 -14.00 17.65 7.28
N ILE A 578 -12.87 17.83 7.97
CA ILE A 578 -11.73 18.59 7.43
C ILE A 578 -11.03 17.74 6.38
N HIS A 579 -10.83 18.30 5.18
CA HIS A 579 -10.24 17.62 4.02
C HIS A 579 -11.00 16.34 3.60
N ALA A 580 -12.31 16.30 3.84
CA ALA A 580 -13.14 15.15 3.52
C ALA A 580 -14.56 15.58 3.13
N VAL A 581 -15.25 14.76 2.34
CA VAL A 581 -16.71 14.87 2.22
C VAL A 581 -17.33 14.71 3.61
N SER A 582 -18.34 15.53 3.90
CA SER A 582 -18.90 15.60 5.24
C SER A 582 -19.56 14.29 5.67
N PRO A 583 -19.44 13.89 6.95
CA PRO A 583 -20.04 12.64 7.41
C PRO A 583 -21.56 12.53 7.21
N ASN A 584 -22.27 13.67 7.19
CA ASN A 584 -23.72 13.71 6.92
C ASN A 584 -24.09 13.80 5.43
N ALA A 585 -23.11 13.78 4.50
CA ALA A 585 -23.42 13.58 3.09
C ALA A 585 -24.21 12.27 2.94
N THR A 586 -25.22 12.31 2.09
CA THR A 586 -26.28 11.32 2.03
C THR A 586 -26.22 10.63 0.68
N HIS A 587 -26.10 9.30 0.69
CA HIS A 587 -26.23 8.49 -0.51
C HIS A 587 -27.69 8.40 -0.93
N HIS A 588 -27.93 8.01 -2.18
CA HIS A 588 -29.26 7.56 -2.57
C HIS A 588 -29.71 6.42 -1.65
N GLY A 589 -30.97 6.44 -1.22
CA GLY A 589 -31.47 5.52 -0.20
C GLY A 589 -31.38 6.02 1.25
N GLY A 590 -30.67 7.12 1.51
CA GLY A 590 -30.67 7.80 2.81
C GLY A 590 -29.59 7.32 3.79
N THR A 591 -28.70 6.42 3.37
CA THR A 591 -27.50 6.06 4.15
C THR A 591 -26.48 7.19 4.10
N LEU A 592 -25.56 7.23 5.07
CA LEU A 592 -24.67 8.37 5.28
C LEU A 592 -23.22 8.02 4.97
N GLU A 593 -22.46 8.99 4.49
CA GLU A 593 -21.02 8.87 4.24
C GLU A 593 -20.27 8.46 5.51
N TYR A 594 -20.73 8.87 6.69
CA TYR A 594 -20.22 8.41 8.00
C TYR A 594 -20.09 6.88 8.12
N ASP A 595 -21.02 6.12 7.54
CA ASP A 595 -21.01 4.65 7.62
C ASP A 595 -20.04 4.02 6.57
N PHE A 596 -19.63 4.77 5.54
CA PHE A 596 -18.95 4.23 4.35
C PHE A 596 -17.69 4.99 3.88
N HIS A 597 -17.29 6.07 4.54
CA HIS A 597 -16.15 6.93 4.16
C HIS A 597 -14.92 6.13 3.74
N ASN A 598 -14.48 5.20 4.60
CA ASN A 598 -13.27 4.41 4.36
C ASN A 598 -13.36 3.44 3.17
N VAL A 599 -14.54 3.23 2.57
CA VAL A 599 -14.69 2.39 1.37
C VAL A 599 -14.78 3.19 0.08
N TYR A 600 -14.85 4.53 0.12
CA TYR A 600 -14.97 5.35 -1.10
C TYR A 600 -13.84 5.03 -2.10
N GLY A 601 -12.58 5.08 -1.64
CA GLY A 601 -11.41 4.75 -2.45
C GLY A 601 -11.46 3.35 -3.03
N HIS A 602 -11.90 2.36 -2.25
CA HIS A 602 -12.09 0.99 -2.75
C HIS A 602 -13.14 0.91 -3.86
N GLN A 603 -14.25 1.64 -3.74
CA GLN A 603 -15.34 1.59 -4.71
C GLN A 603 -14.98 2.27 -6.04
N ILE A 604 -14.36 3.45 -6.02
CA ILE A 604 -13.93 4.11 -7.27
C ILE A 604 -12.86 3.28 -8.00
N LEU A 605 -11.95 2.63 -7.27
CA LEU A 605 -10.93 1.76 -7.87
C LEU A 605 -11.55 0.50 -8.49
N ASN A 606 -12.55 -0.09 -7.83
CA ASN A 606 -13.34 -1.19 -8.39
C ASN A 606 -14.11 -0.75 -9.66
N ALA A 607 -14.80 0.38 -9.62
CA ALA A 607 -15.53 0.91 -10.77
C ALA A 607 -14.58 1.24 -11.94
N THR A 608 -13.41 1.81 -11.65
CA THR A 608 -12.37 2.11 -12.65
C THR A 608 -11.78 0.84 -13.25
N TYR A 609 -11.56 -0.20 -12.44
CA TYR A 609 -11.10 -1.50 -12.94
C TYR A 609 -12.07 -2.07 -13.98
N HIS A 610 -13.37 -2.06 -13.68
CA HIS A 610 -14.39 -2.52 -14.61
C HIS A 610 -14.53 -1.61 -15.85
N ALA A 611 -14.38 -0.29 -15.70
CA ALA A 611 -14.34 0.62 -16.84
C ALA A 611 -13.15 0.32 -17.78
N LEU A 612 -11.97 0.06 -17.22
CA LEU A 612 -10.79 -0.27 -18.01
C LEU A 612 -10.89 -1.63 -18.71
N LEU A 613 -11.66 -2.58 -18.18
CA LEU A 613 -11.99 -3.82 -18.89
C LEU A 613 -12.87 -3.58 -20.14
N GLU A 614 -13.69 -2.53 -20.15
CA GLU A 614 -14.45 -2.11 -21.34
C GLU A 614 -13.56 -1.37 -22.35
N VAL A 615 -12.60 -0.58 -21.87
CA VAL A 615 -11.64 0.15 -22.70
C VAL A 615 -10.61 -0.77 -23.35
N PHE A 616 -10.09 -1.74 -22.59
CA PHE A 616 -9.09 -2.71 -23.03
C PHE A 616 -9.62 -4.15 -22.90
N PRO A 617 -10.59 -4.57 -23.74
CA PRO A 617 -11.16 -5.92 -23.64
C PRO A 617 -10.08 -7.00 -23.67
N GLY A 618 -10.08 -7.85 -22.64
CA GLY A 618 -9.15 -8.97 -22.53
C GLY A 618 -7.76 -8.63 -22.01
N LYS A 619 -7.43 -7.36 -21.72
CA LYS A 619 -6.15 -6.97 -21.09
C LYS A 619 -6.32 -6.69 -19.60
N ARG A 620 -5.25 -6.84 -18.84
CA ARG A 620 -5.23 -6.50 -17.40
C ARG A 620 -5.29 -4.98 -17.23
N PRO A 621 -6.23 -4.43 -16.47
CA PRO A 621 -6.20 -3.02 -16.10
C PRO A 621 -4.96 -2.67 -15.29
N PHE A 622 -4.42 -1.46 -15.48
CA PHE A 622 -3.42 -0.86 -14.60
C PHE A 622 -4.01 0.39 -13.93
N ILE A 623 -4.06 0.35 -12.60
CA ILE A 623 -4.57 1.44 -11.77
C ILE A 623 -3.62 1.63 -10.59
N ILE A 624 -3.27 2.88 -10.32
CA ILE A 624 -2.63 3.29 -9.06
C ILE A 624 -3.61 4.24 -8.35
N GLY A 625 -4.03 3.87 -7.15
CA GLY A 625 -5.01 4.62 -6.34
C GLY A 625 -4.44 5.09 -5.00
N ARG A 626 -4.91 6.24 -4.50
CA ARG A 626 -4.46 6.78 -3.21
C ARG A 626 -5.16 6.07 -2.06
N SER A 627 -6.41 6.42 -1.80
CA SER A 627 -7.22 5.79 -0.77
C SER A 627 -7.59 4.36 -1.14
N ASN A 628 -7.53 3.50 -0.13
CA ASN A 628 -7.67 2.06 -0.28
C ASN A 628 -8.21 1.41 1.01
N PHE A 629 -8.78 0.21 0.87
CA PHE A 629 -9.35 -0.59 1.95
C PHE A 629 -8.83 -2.02 1.84
N ALA A 630 -9.03 -2.82 2.89
CA ALA A 630 -8.80 -4.26 2.87
C ALA A 630 -9.45 -4.93 1.63
N GLY A 631 -8.64 -5.44 0.71
CA GLY A 631 -9.09 -6.07 -0.56
C GLY A 631 -8.98 -5.22 -1.82
N THR A 632 -8.54 -3.96 -1.72
CA THR A 632 -8.31 -3.10 -2.89
C THR A 632 -7.27 -3.68 -3.88
N GLY A 633 -6.35 -4.52 -3.41
CA GLY A 633 -5.33 -5.15 -4.26
C GLY A 633 -5.90 -5.99 -5.41
N LYS A 634 -7.18 -6.41 -5.32
CA LYS A 634 -7.90 -7.08 -6.43
C LYS A 634 -8.10 -6.20 -7.66
N TYR A 635 -7.97 -4.89 -7.53
CA TYR A 635 -8.35 -3.92 -8.55
C TYR A 635 -7.21 -2.97 -8.89
N ALA A 636 -6.44 -2.53 -7.89
CA ALA A 636 -5.44 -1.49 -8.08
C ALA A 636 -4.16 -1.74 -7.25
N GLY A 637 -3.06 -1.18 -7.74
CA GLY A 637 -1.90 -0.88 -6.90
C GLY A 637 -2.07 0.42 -6.13
N HIS A 638 -1.05 0.78 -5.37
CA HIS A 638 -1.05 1.97 -4.52
C HIS A 638 0.35 2.60 -4.50
N TRP A 639 0.42 3.92 -4.33
CA TRP A 639 1.68 4.62 -4.03
C TRP A 639 1.60 5.21 -2.64
N GLY A 640 2.70 5.25 -1.91
CA GLY A 640 2.72 5.63 -0.49
C GLY A 640 2.34 7.06 -0.13
N GLY A 641 1.78 7.84 -1.06
CA GLY A 641 1.27 9.19 -0.84
C GLY A 641 2.28 10.32 -1.02
N ASP A 642 1.90 11.49 -0.51
CA ASP A 642 2.64 12.74 -0.56
C ASP A 642 3.77 12.74 0.47
N ASN A 643 4.77 11.91 0.21
CA ASN A 643 5.98 11.80 1.04
C ASN A 643 6.88 13.04 0.91
N TYR A 644 7.84 13.17 1.81
CA TYR A 644 8.76 14.32 1.83
C TYR A 644 10.15 13.95 1.32
N SER A 645 10.83 14.91 0.68
CA SER A 645 12.23 14.84 0.22
C SER A 645 13.21 14.88 1.40
N LEU A 646 13.14 13.86 2.25
CA LEU A 646 13.87 13.71 3.52
C LEU A 646 14.37 12.26 3.68
N TRP A 647 15.52 12.08 4.32
CA TRP A 647 16.12 10.76 4.55
C TRP A 647 15.23 9.86 5.41
N SER A 648 14.49 10.45 6.34
CA SER A 648 13.51 9.76 7.17
C SER A 648 12.39 9.10 6.35
N PHE A 649 11.96 9.70 5.24
CA PHE A 649 10.92 9.14 4.39
C PHE A 649 11.45 8.07 3.42
N MET A 650 12.71 8.22 2.97
CA MET A 650 13.39 7.10 2.31
C MET A 650 13.53 5.91 3.26
N TYR A 651 13.86 6.14 4.54
CA TYR A 651 13.89 5.10 5.57
C TYR A 651 12.53 4.42 5.73
N PHE A 652 11.45 5.18 5.94
CA PHE A 652 10.11 4.63 6.17
C PHE A 652 9.45 4.02 4.94
N SER A 653 9.98 4.25 3.73
CA SER A 653 9.47 3.62 2.52
C SER A 653 9.54 2.08 2.55
N ILE A 654 10.54 1.51 3.23
CA ILE A 654 10.70 0.05 3.37
C ILE A 654 9.61 -0.54 4.28
N PRO A 655 9.43 -0.11 5.54
CA PRO A 655 8.37 -0.64 6.39
C PRO A 655 6.97 -0.39 5.82
N GLN A 656 6.72 0.73 5.13
CA GLN A 656 5.45 0.97 4.44
C GLN A 656 5.21 -0.08 3.33
N ALA A 657 6.22 -0.38 2.50
CA ALA A 657 6.11 -1.41 1.46
C ALA A 657 5.91 -2.82 2.02
N LEU A 658 6.54 -3.14 3.15
CA LEU A 658 6.33 -4.40 3.87
C LEU A 658 4.90 -4.50 4.43
N ALA A 659 4.34 -3.40 4.93
CA ALA A 659 2.96 -3.35 5.40
C ALA A 659 1.96 -3.57 4.23
N TYR A 660 2.18 -2.94 3.08
CA TYR A 660 1.33 -3.15 1.90
C TYR A 660 1.42 -4.56 1.31
N SER A 661 2.56 -5.23 1.50
CA SER A 661 2.67 -6.66 1.21
C SER A 661 1.77 -7.51 2.13
N LEU A 662 1.58 -7.12 3.40
CA LEU A 662 0.62 -7.76 4.32
C LEU A 662 -0.84 -7.51 3.94
N PHE A 663 -1.12 -6.31 3.44
CA PHE A 663 -2.48 -5.89 3.06
C PHE A 663 -2.95 -6.50 1.73
N GLY A 664 -2.10 -7.28 1.05
CA GLY A 664 -2.42 -7.91 -0.22
C GLY A 664 -2.43 -6.91 -1.39
N ILE A 665 -1.64 -5.84 -1.31
CA ILE A 665 -1.46 -4.84 -2.38
C ILE A 665 0.03 -4.81 -2.75
N PRO A 666 0.54 -5.86 -3.42
CA PRO A 666 1.96 -5.99 -3.72
C PRO A 666 2.44 -5.00 -4.78
N MET A 667 1.57 -4.43 -5.62
CA MET A 667 1.95 -3.35 -6.54
C MET A 667 2.04 -2.03 -5.79
N PHE A 668 3.10 -1.91 -5.00
CA PHE A 668 3.35 -0.78 -4.11
C PHE A 668 4.72 -0.15 -4.36
N GLY A 669 4.79 1.17 -4.18
CA GLY A 669 6.00 1.96 -4.19
C GLY A 669 5.76 3.33 -3.57
N VAL A 670 6.81 4.15 -3.43
CA VAL A 670 6.69 5.55 -2.98
C VAL A 670 7.13 6.49 -4.09
N ASP A 671 6.84 7.78 -3.94
CA ASP A 671 7.40 8.79 -4.82
C ASP A 671 8.90 8.94 -4.55
N THR A 672 9.68 8.37 -5.47
CA THR A 672 11.13 8.28 -5.35
C THR A 672 11.74 9.67 -5.42
N CYS A 673 12.72 9.92 -4.54
CA CYS A 673 13.34 11.23 -4.26
C CYS A 673 12.50 12.18 -3.39
N GLY A 674 11.24 11.85 -3.11
CA GLY A 674 10.29 12.63 -2.31
C GLY A 674 9.39 13.52 -3.18
N PHE A 675 8.10 13.61 -2.84
CA PHE A 675 7.13 14.47 -3.51
C PHE A 675 7.22 15.92 -3.02
N SER A 676 7.17 16.11 -1.70
CA SER A 676 7.16 17.42 -1.04
C SER A 676 8.56 17.92 -0.66
N GLY A 677 8.86 19.17 -1.02
CA GLY A 677 10.14 19.83 -0.76
C GLY A 677 11.21 19.49 -1.80
N ASN A 678 12.29 20.29 -1.86
CA ASN A 678 13.36 20.03 -2.82
C ASN A 678 14.19 18.81 -2.37
N THR A 679 14.43 17.88 -3.28
CA THR A 679 15.44 16.83 -3.09
C THR A 679 16.85 17.36 -3.35
N ASP A 680 17.87 16.56 -3.00
CA ASP A 680 19.25 16.82 -3.40
C ASP A 680 19.86 15.61 -4.13
N MET A 681 21.04 15.83 -4.72
CA MET A 681 21.73 14.82 -5.53
C MET A 681 21.98 13.52 -4.76
N GLU A 682 22.37 13.59 -3.49
CA GLU A 682 22.74 12.40 -2.70
C GLU A 682 21.49 11.61 -2.29
N LEU A 683 20.48 12.30 -1.74
CA LEU A 683 19.22 11.68 -1.36
C LEU A 683 18.57 11.02 -2.58
N CYS A 684 18.45 11.75 -3.69
CA CYS A 684 17.80 11.22 -4.88
C CYS A 684 18.60 10.05 -5.50
N ALA A 685 19.94 10.10 -5.48
CA ALA A 685 20.76 8.96 -5.91
C ALA A 685 20.50 7.70 -5.05
N ARG A 686 20.47 7.83 -3.72
CA ARG A 686 20.17 6.69 -2.82
C ARG A 686 18.75 6.18 -2.99
N TRP A 687 17.78 7.08 -3.12
CA TRP A 687 16.38 6.69 -3.25
C TRP A 687 16.11 6.00 -4.60
N MET A 688 16.71 6.48 -5.69
CA MET A 688 16.65 5.80 -6.98
C MET A 688 17.25 4.39 -6.92
N GLN A 689 18.32 4.18 -6.14
CA GLN A 689 18.87 2.84 -5.92
C GLN A 689 17.92 1.94 -5.15
N LEU A 690 17.30 2.45 -4.09
CA LEU A 690 16.35 1.70 -3.25
C LEU A 690 15.08 1.32 -4.03
N SER A 691 14.38 2.31 -4.58
CA SER A 691 13.08 2.11 -5.22
C SER A 691 13.15 1.25 -6.49
N ALA A 692 14.34 1.10 -7.09
CA ALA A 692 14.56 0.14 -8.17
C ALA A 692 14.19 -1.32 -7.79
N PHE A 693 14.05 -1.62 -6.49
CA PHE A 693 13.64 -2.94 -5.98
C PHE A 693 12.20 -2.99 -5.46
N PHE A 694 11.44 -1.89 -5.53
CA PHE A 694 10.02 -1.88 -5.20
C PHE A 694 9.18 -2.38 -6.38
N PRO A 695 8.08 -3.12 -6.17
CA PRO A 695 7.24 -3.60 -7.28
C PRO A 695 6.76 -2.46 -8.19
N PHE A 696 6.25 -1.37 -7.61
CA PHE A 696 5.95 -0.12 -8.33
C PHE A 696 7.11 0.87 -8.15
N TYR A 697 7.62 1.41 -9.26
CA TYR A 697 8.81 2.27 -9.25
C TYR A 697 8.56 3.57 -10.02
N ARG A 698 8.14 4.62 -9.29
CA ARG A 698 7.85 5.95 -9.83
C ARG A 698 8.72 7.02 -9.18
N ASN A 699 9.25 7.94 -9.98
CA ASN A 699 9.68 9.26 -9.52
C ASN A 699 8.56 10.26 -9.83
N HIS A 700 8.13 10.99 -8.82
CA HIS A 700 7.10 12.01 -8.90
C HIS A 700 7.48 13.16 -7.98
N ASN A 701 7.03 14.37 -8.31
CA ASN A 701 7.48 15.61 -7.72
C ASN A 701 6.32 16.62 -7.72
N THR A 702 6.24 17.46 -6.69
CA THR A 702 5.21 18.48 -6.58
C THR A 702 5.48 19.73 -7.42
N LEU A 703 4.51 20.64 -7.50
CA LEU A 703 4.63 21.91 -8.21
C LEU A 703 5.64 22.83 -7.48
N GLY A 704 6.36 23.66 -8.24
CA GLY A 704 7.23 24.68 -7.65
C GLY A 704 8.54 24.19 -7.02
N THR A 705 8.80 22.89 -6.96
CA THR A 705 10.09 22.33 -6.56
C THR A 705 11.08 22.24 -7.72
N SER A 706 12.36 22.08 -7.36
CA SER A 706 13.44 21.78 -8.29
C SER A 706 13.18 20.48 -9.06
N SER A 707 13.61 20.43 -10.32
CA SER A 707 13.48 19.23 -11.16
C SER A 707 14.34 18.09 -10.60
N GLN A 708 13.82 16.88 -10.64
CA GLN A 708 14.44 15.70 -9.99
C GLN A 708 14.39 14.43 -10.83
N GLU A 709 14.15 14.57 -12.13
CA GLU A 709 14.34 13.49 -13.08
C GLU A 709 15.80 12.99 -12.98
N PRO A 710 16.05 11.67 -13.10
CA PRO A 710 17.37 11.10 -12.80
C PRO A 710 18.50 11.62 -13.68
N TYR A 711 18.20 12.19 -14.86
CA TYR A 711 19.20 12.81 -15.72
C TYR A 711 19.65 14.20 -15.27
N VAL A 712 18.98 14.83 -14.30
CA VAL A 712 19.30 16.19 -13.82
C VAL A 712 20.71 16.25 -13.22
N TRP A 713 21.11 15.20 -12.50
CA TRP A 713 22.47 15.06 -11.96
C TRP A 713 23.15 13.83 -12.57
N SER A 714 24.40 13.99 -13.01
CA SER A 714 25.22 12.88 -13.54
C SER A 714 25.35 11.72 -12.55
N THR A 715 25.57 12.01 -11.27
CA THR A 715 25.64 10.99 -10.20
C THR A 715 24.33 10.24 -10.02
N VAL A 716 23.18 10.92 -10.08
CA VAL A 716 21.86 10.28 -9.98
C VAL A 716 21.63 9.41 -11.21
N ALA A 717 21.99 9.89 -12.41
CA ALA A 717 21.88 9.11 -13.64
C ALA A 717 22.73 7.83 -13.59
N GLU A 718 23.97 7.91 -13.10
CA GLU A 718 24.87 6.77 -12.92
C GLU A 718 24.33 5.76 -11.90
N ALA A 719 23.91 6.24 -10.73
CA ALA A 719 23.32 5.40 -9.68
C ALA A 719 22.03 4.73 -10.15
N SER A 720 21.18 5.46 -10.86
CA SER A 720 19.92 4.97 -11.43
C SER A 720 20.19 3.89 -12.47
N ARG A 721 21.09 4.13 -13.45
CA ARG A 721 21.44 3.11 -14.45
C ARG A 721 22.01 1.85 -13.81
N ALA A 722 22.85 1.98 -12.78
CA ALA A 722 23.43 0.84 -12.07
C ALA A 722 22.35 -0.04 -11.40
N ALA A 723 21.42 0.58 -10.64
CA ALA A 723 20.34 -0.15 -9.97
C ALA A 723 19.28 -0.65 -10.95
N MET A 724 18.89 0.15 -11.95
CA MET A 724 17.93 -0.24 -12.99
C MET A 724 18.46 -1.39 -13.85
N ARG A 725 19.78 -1.49 -14.09
CA ARG A 725 20.37 -2.65 -14.77
C ARG A 725 20.05 -3.96 -14.02
N ILE A 726 20.08 -3.93 -12.69
CA ILE A 726 19.70 -5.08 -11.85
C ILE A 726 18.20 -5.32 -11.96
N ARG A 727 17.38 -4.29 -11.75
CA ARG A 727 15.91 -4.38 -11.86
C ARG A 727 15.45 -4.99 -13.18
N TYR A 728 15.90 -4.42 -14.30
CA TYR A 728 15.48 -4.83 -15.64
C TYR A 728 16.00 -6.24 -15.98
N SER A 729 17.14 -6.65 -15.41
CA SER A 729 17.59 -8.05 -15.52
C SER A 729 16.69 -9.01 -14.70
N LEU A 730 16.18 -8.55 -13.56
CA LEU A 730 15.32 -9.30 -12.64
C LEU A 730 13.83 -9.30 -13.03
N LEU A 731 13.41 -8.61 -14.09
CA LEU A 731 11.98 -8.55 -14.46
C LEU A 731 11.30 -9.92 -14.57
N PRO A 732 11.93 -10.98 -15.13
CA PRO A 732 11.29 -12.30 -15.14
C PRO A 732 11.07 -12.88 -13.74
N TYR A 733 12.01 -12.68 -12.83
CA TYR A 733 11.89 -13.08 -11.44
C TYR A 733 10.85 -12.24 -10.69
N LEU A 734 10.86 -10.91 -10.87
CA LEU A 734 9.87 -10.00 -10.27
C LEU A 734 8.45 -10.35 -10.75
N TYR A 735 8.27 -10.58 -12.05
CA TYR A 735 7.00 -10.99 -12.62
C TYR A 735 6.53 -12.37 -12.11
N THR A 736 7.46 -13.32 -11.93
CA THR A 736 7.16 -14.64 -11.34
C THR A 736 6.74 -14.53 -9.87
N THR A 737 7.44 -13.71 -9.06
CA THR A 737 7.07 -13.49 -7.66
C THR A 737 5.71 -12.79 -7.55
N PHE A 738 5.40 -11.88 -8.47
CA PHE A 738 4.09 -11.25 -8.55
C PHE A 738 2.98 -12.21 -8.98
N TYR A 739 3.26 -13.12 -9.94
CA TYR A 739 2.34 -14.21 -10.27
C TYR A 739 2.06 -15.10 -9.05
N LEU A 740 3.07 -15.44 -8.25
CA LEU A 740 2.85 -16.19 -7.00
C LEU A 740 2.00 -15.41 -5.99
N SER A 741 2.12 -14.09 -5.96
CA SER A 741 1.23 -13.23 -5.17
C SER A 741 -0.22 -13.33 -5.65
N HIS A 742 -0.44 -13.11 -6.94
CA HIS A 742 -1.75 -13.22 -7.59
C HIS A 742 -2.37 -14.63 -7.45
N ALA A 743 -1.59 -15.70 -7.63
CA ALA A 743 -2.11 -17.06 -7.69
C ALA A 743 -2.24 -17.73 -6.32
N THR A 744 -1.43 -17.30 -5.34
CA THR A 744 -1.32 -18.02 -4.06
C THR A 744 -1.44 -17.17 -2.81
N GLY A 745 -1.34 -15.84 -2.91
CA GLY A 745 -1.30 -14.92 -1.78
C GLY A 745 0.11 -14.78 -1.16
N SER A 746 1.16 -15.24 -1.84
CA SER A 746 2.54 -14.97 -1.43
C SER A 746 2.86 -13.47 -1.51
N THR A 747 3.84 -13.02 -0.74
CA THR A 747 4.30 -11.63 -0.77
C THR A 747 5.49 -11.46 -1.72
N THR A 748 5.47 -10.40 -2.54
CA THR A 748 6.56 -10.07 -3.48
C THR A 748 7.75 -9.44 -2.76
N MET A 749 7.52 -8.38 -1.98
CA MET A 749 8.51 -7.83 -1.06
C MET A 749 8.27 -8.44 0.33
N ARG A 750 9.33 -8.91 0.99
CA ARG A 750 9.22 -9.75 2.19
C ARG A 750 10.16 -9.27 3.30
N ALA A 751 9.65 -9.25 4.53
CA ALA A 751 10.47 -8.97 5.69
C ALA A 751 11.38 -10.16 6.01
N LEU A 752 12.59 -9.91 6.51
CA LEU A 752 13.54 -10.97 6.85
C LEU A 752 12.95 -11.95 7.88
N ALA A 753 12.18 -11.44 8.85
CA ALA A 753 11.49 -12.23 9.86
C ALA A 753 10.45 -13.22 9.31
N TRP A 754 10.08 -13.14 8.02
CA TRP A 754 9.08 -14.05 7.44
C TRP A 754 9.71 -15.25 6.75
N ASP A 755 10.85 -15.04 6.10
CA ASP A 755 11.64 -16.10 5.49
C ASP A 755 12.59 -16.79 6.48
N PHE A 756 12.90 -16.12 7.60
CA PHE A 756 13.68 -16.65 8.71
C PHE A 756 12.93 -16.49 10.02
N PRO A 757 11.73 -17.09 10.14
CA PRO A 757 10.80 -16.79 11.22
C PRO A 757 11.24 -17.35 12.58
N ASN A 758 12.28 -18.18 12.64
CA ASN A 758 12.82 -18.73 13.86
C ASN A 758 14.02 -17.93 14.41
N GLU A 759 14.34 -16.78 13.83
CA GLU A 759 15.37 -15.85 14.31
C GLU A 759 14.73 -14.60 14.94
N PRO A 760 14.47 -14.58 16.26
CA PRO A 760 13.70 -13.51 16.90
C PRO A 760 14.33 -12.12 16.82
N TRP A 761 15.66 -12.05 16.66
CA TRP A 761 16.40 -10.79 16.47
C TRP A 761 16.16 -10.14 15.09
N LEU A 762 15.35 -10.77 14.22
CA LEU A 762 14.91 -10.17 12.96
C LEU A 762 13.53 -9.52 13.06
N ALA A 763 12.83 -9.66 14.19
CA ALA A 763 11.45 -9.18 14.35
C ALA A 763 11.28 -7.68 14.05
N ASP A 764 12.31 -6.87 14.32
CA ASP A 764 12.36 -5.43 14.04
C ASP A 764 13.26 -5.08 12.84
N ALA A 765 13.68 -6.07 12.04
CA ALA A 765 14.52 -5.83 10.87
C ALA A 765 13.70 -5.26 9.70
N ASP A 766 13.68 -3.93 9.59
CA ASP A 766 12.94 -3.18 8.57
C ASP A 766 13.80 -2.26 7.70
N ARG A 767 15.12 -2.44 7.75
CA ARG A 767 16.12 -1.72 6.94
C ARG A 767 16.70 -2.56 5.80
N GLN A 768 16.36 -3.83 5.78
CA GLN A 768 16.64 -4.80 4.74
C GLN A 768 15.34 -5.48 4.36
N PHE A 769 15.27 -5.96 3.13
CA PHE A 769 14.13 -6.76 2.68
C PHE A 769 14.56 -7.78 1.65
N LEU A 770 13.69 -8.77 1.44
CA LEU A 770 13.82 -9.74 0.37
C LEU A 770 12.86 -9.38 -0.76
N LEU A 771 13.32 -9.54 -2.00
CA LEU A 771 12.44 -9.66 -3.15
C LEU A 771 12.25 -11.15 -3.47
N GLY A 772 11.00 -11.61 -3.38
CA GLY A 772 10.67 -13.02 -3.23
C GLY A 772 11.51 -13.69 -2.14
N GLY A 773 11.85 -14.96 -2.29
CA GLY A 773 12.66 -15.70 -1.31
C GLY A 773 14.18 -15.66 -1.57
N ALA A 774 14.64 -15.05 -2.67
CA ALA A 774 15.99 -15.26 -3.20
C ALA A 774 16.91 -14.02 -3.17
N VAL A 775 16.39 -12.79 -3.24
CA VAL A 775 17.22 -11.58 -3.41
C VAL A 775 17.14 -10.70 -2.16
N LEU A 776 18.24 -10.53 -1.44
CA LEU A 776 18.37 -9.65 -0.28
C LEU A 776 18.93 -8.29 -0.70
N VAL A 777 18.25 -7.22 -0.28
CA VAL A 777 18.64 -5.83 -0.56
C VAL A 777 18.99 -5.13 0.75
N THR A 778 20.16 -4.50 0.80
CA THR A 778 20.67 -3.77 1.99
C THR A 778 20.99 -2.31 1.61
N PRO A 779 19.98 -1.44 1.52
CA PRO A 779 20.15 -0.05 1.07
C PRO A 779 20.88 0.82 2.09
N CYS A 780 21.68 1.79 1.61
CA CYS A 780 22.26 2.83 2.47
C CYS A 780 21.23 3.94 2.70
N LEU A 781 20.82 4.14 3.95
CA LEU A 781 19.73 5.04 4.36
C LEU A 781 20.21 6.27 5.15
N GLU A 782 21.51 6.55 5.13
CA GLU A 782 22.11 7.63 5.91
C GLU A 782 22.92 8.58 5.02
N GLN A 783 22.75 9.89 5.25
CA GLN A 783 23.47 10.93 4.52
C GLN A 783 24.99 10.85 4.75
N GLY A 784 25.76 10.95 3.68
CA GLY A 784 27.22 10.93 3.68
C GLY A 784 27.83 9.57 3.94
N ALA A 785 27.02 8.53 4.15
CA ALA A 785 27.51 7.19 4.46
C ALA A 785 28.01 6.49 3.18
N THR A 786 29.18 5.87 3.29
CA THR A 786 29.78 5.02 2.24
C THR A 786 29.73 3.54 2.60
N THR A 787 29.18 3.21 3.77
CA THR A 787 28.96 1.85 4.25
C THR A 787 27.58 1.78 4.88
N VAL A 788 27.04 0.56 5.00
CA VAL A 788 25.78 0.27 5.67
C VAL A 788 25.97 -0.94 6.59
N ASN A 789 25.22 -1.00 7.67
CA ASN A 789 25.17 -2.18 8.52
C ASN A 789 24.00 -3.08 8.10
N GLY A 790 24.27 -4.37 7.86
CA GLY A 790 23.25 -5.36 7.53
C GLY A 790 23.52 -6.73 8.16
N VAL A 791 22.46 -7.52 8.32
CA VAL A 791 22.52 -8.90 8.78
C VAL A 791 22.36 -9.86 7.59
N PHE A 792 22.94 -11.05 7.74
CA PHE A 792 22.76 -12.16 6.79
C PHE A 792 21.97 -13.26 7.51
N PRO A 793 20.64 -13.34 7.31
CA PRO A 793 19.81 -14.24 8.09
C PRO A 793 20.00 -15.71 7.67
N GLY A 794 19.77 -16.63 8.60
CA GLY A 794 19.88 -18.08 8.39
C GLY A 794 21.30 -18.64 8.36
N VAL A 795 22.35 -17.82 8.45
CA VAL A 795 23.75 -18.29 8.40
C VAL A 795 24.09 -19.24 9.54
N GLY A 796 23.44 -19.10 10.70
CA GLY A 796 23.57 -20.02 11.83
C GLY A 796 23.04 -21.43 11.53
N GLU A 797 22.10 -21.56 10.59
CA GLU A 797 21.52 -22.81 10.12
C GLU A 797 22.13 -23.28 8.79
N GLY A 798 23.20 -22.62 8.32
CA GLY A 798 23.92 -22.99 7.10
C GLY A 798 23.43 -22.31 5.81
N THR A 799 22.58 -21.29 5.91
CA THR A 799 22.24 -20.46 4.73
C THR A 799 23.49 -19.76 4.20
N ILE A 800 23.72 -19.88 2.91
CA ILE A 800 24.80 -19.18 2.20
C ILE A 800 24.20 -17.97 1.49
N TRP A 801 24.92 -16.86 1.47
CA TRP A 801 24.58 -15.67 0.68
C TRP A 801 25.71 -15.39 -0.31
N TYR A 802 25.37 -15.02 -1.53
CA TYR A 802 26.33 -14.66 -2.58
C TYR A 802 26.16 -13.19 -2.95
N ASP A 803 27.26 -12.44 -3.05
CA ASP A 803 27.23 -11.07 -3.53
C ASP A 803 26.82 -11.01 -5.02
N TRP A 804 25.86 -10.15 -5.36
CA TRP A 804 25.36 -10.02 -6.74
C TRP A 804 26.45 -9.63 -7.74
N TYR A 805 27.38 -8.76 -7.34
CA TYR A 805 28.32 -8.11 -8.23
C TYR A 805 29.58 -8.96 -8.46
N ASN A 806 30.18 -9.46 -7.38
CA ASN A 806 31.42 -10.22 -7.46
C ASN A 806 31.22 -11.75 -7.35
N GLN A 807 29.99 -12.19 -7.03
CA GLN A 807 29.55 -13.59 -7.01
C GLN A 807 30.26 -14.46 -5.95
N THR A 808 30.93 -13.83 -4.98
CA THR A 808 31.56 -14.53 -3.85
C THR A 808 30.57 -14.86 -2.76
N ALA A 809 30.79 -15.99 -2.08
CA ALA A 809 30.03 -16.36 -0.90
C ALA A 809 30.44 -15.48 0.31
N ILE A 810 29.44 -15.03 1.05
CA ILE A 810 29.62 -14.36 2.34
C ILE A 810 30.07 -15.40 3.36
N THR A 811 31.20 -15.14 4.04
CA THR A 811 31.81 -16.07 4.99
C THR A 811 32.23 -15.36 6.28
N GLY A 812 32.42 -16.12 7.36
CA GLY A 812 32.90 -15.56 8.63
C GLY A 812 31.87 -14.71 9.39
N VAL A 813 30.58 -14.85 9.06
CA VAL A 813 29.47 -14.13 9.71
C VAL A 813 28.75 -15.08 10.68
N ALA A 814 28.56 -14.65 11.92
CA ALA A 814 27.79 -15.38 12.93
C ALA A 814 26.27 -15.08 12.83
N ALA A 815 25.44 -15.96 13.40
CA ALA A 815 23.99 -15.77 13.44
C ALA A 815 23.61 -14.40 14.05
N GLY A 816 22.75 -13.66 13.35
CA GLY A 816 22.32 -12.31 13.76
C GLY A 816 23.45 -11.29 13.92
N GLN A 817 24.64 -11.54 13.39
CA GLN A 817 25.74 -10.57 13.41
C GLN A 817 25.41 -9.42 12.45
N ASN A 818 25.56 -8.19 12.94
CA ASN A 818 25.52 -7.01 12.09
C ASN A 818 26.89 -6.80 11.43
N VAL A 819 26.90 -6.72 10.11
CA VAL A 819 28.10 -6.62 9.28
C VAL A 819 28.14 -5.25 8.63
N THR A 820 29.27 -4.56 8.73
CA THR A 820 29.51 -3.33 7.98
C THR A 820 29.87 -3.69 6.54
N ILE A 821 29.07 -3.21 5.60
CA ILE A 821 29.09 -3.53 4.18
C ILE A 821 29.44 -2.26 3.40
N ASP A 822 30.33 -2.36 2.41
CA ASP A 822 30.62 -1.25 1.51
C ASP A 822 29.38 -0.88 0.68
N ALA A 823 28.99 0.38 0.75
CA ALA A 823 27.85 0.93 0.02
C ALA A 823 28.18 2.36 -0.47
N PRO A 824 29.26 2.57 -1.27
CA PRO A 824 29.54 3.88 -1.82
C PRO A 824 28.37 4.39 -2.69
N LEU A 825 28.28 5.70 -2.89
CA LEU A 825 27.23 6.27 -3.75
C LEU A 825 27.31 5.66 -5.16
N GLY A 826 26.17 5.25 -5.72
CA GLY A 826 26.14 4.49 -6.98
C GLY A 826 26.25 2.97 -6.84
N HIS A 827 26.55 2.45 -5.64
CA HIS A 827 26.48 1.02 -5.29
C HIS A 827 25.41 0.74 -4.22
N ILE A 828 24.49 -0.17 -4.51
CA ILE A 828 23.55 -0.73 -3.54
C ILE A 828 23.88 -2.20 -3.29
N PRO A 829 24.17 -2.61 -2.04
CA PRO A 829 24.44 -4.01 -1.74
C PRO A 829 23.23 -4.92 -2.02
N VAL A 830 23.46 -5.96 -2.82
CA VAL A 830 22.46 -6.96 -3.22
C VAL A 830 23.09 -8.34 -3.11
N TYR A 831 22.34 -9.29 -2.54
CA TYR A 831 22.81 -10.65 -2.32
C TYR A 831 21.78 -11.68 -2.79
N ILE A 832 22.27 -12.82 -3.26
CA ILE A 832 21.44 -13.97 -3.65
C ILE A 832 21.56 -15.06 -2.61
N LYS A 833 20.41 -15.55 -2.12
CA LYS A 833 20.33 -16.67 -1.18
C LYS A 833 20.70 -17.96 -1.88
N GLY A 834 21.67 -18.70 -1.34
CA GLY A 834 21.99 -20.06 -1.74
C GLY A 834 20.77 -20.97 -1.65
N GLY A 835 20.69 -21.96 -2.54
CA GLY A 835 19.52 -22.81 -2.73
C GLY A 835 18.53 -22.27 -3.78
N ASN A 836 18.85 -21.19 -4.51
CA ASN A 836 17.94 -20.57 -5.46
C ASN A 836 18.49 -20.52 -6.90
N VAL A 837 17.59 -20.71 -7.86
CA VAL A 837 17.81 -20.43 -9.29
C VAL A 837 16.96 -19.24 -9.69
N VAL A 838 17.62 -18.17 -10.15
CA VAL A 838 16.97 -16.90 -10.51
C VAL A 838 17.00 -16.72 -12.04
N PRO A 839 15.83 -16.66 -12.70
CA PRO A 839 15.75 -16.37 -14.13
C PRO A 839 15.96 -14.88 -14.41
N LEU A 840 16.78 -14.60 -15.43
CA LEU A 840 17.18 -13.25 -15.83
C LEU A 840 17.01 -13.07 -17.35
N GLN A 841 16.90 -11.82 -17.77
CA GLN A 841 17.05 -11.40 -19.17
C GLN A 841 18.06 -10.27 -19.28
N GLU A 842 18.56 -10.00 -20.48
CA GLU A 842 19.42 -8.84 -20.70
C GLU A 842 18.62 -7.54 -20.49
N PRO A 843 19.12 -6.59 -19.68
CA PRO A 843 18.40 -5.35 -19.38
C PRO A 843 18.35 -4.44 -20.62
N GLY A 844 17.22 -3.75 -20.79
CA GLY A 844 16.95 -2.83 -21.88
C GLY A 844 16.33 -1.52 -21.38
N LEU A 845 16.06 -0.59 -22.30
CA LEU A 845 15.44 0.70 -21.96
C LEU A 845 13.92 0.61 -21.74
N THR A 846 13.28 -0.46 -22.23
CA THR A 846 11.87 -0.78 -22.00
C THR A 846 11.70 -2.26 -21.67
N THR A 847 10.58 -2.64 -21.06
CA THR A 847 10.25 -4.04 -20.76
C THR A 847 10.08 -4.87 -22.02
N ALA A 848 9.59 -4.27 -23.12
CA ALA A 848 9.53 -4.91 -24.42
C ALA A 848 10.92 -5.29 -24.95
N ALA A 849 11.91 -4.40 -24.78
CA ALA A 849 13.30 -4.69 -25.14
C ALA A 849 13.87 -5.85 -24.29
N VAL A 850 13.63 -5.84 -22.98
CA VAL A 850 14.02 -6.94 -22.07
C VAL A 850 13.37 -8.25 -22.49
N ARG A 851 12.06 -8.23 -22.74
CA ARG A 851 11.29 -9.42 -23.09
C ARG A 851 11.75 -10.06 -24.39
N SER A 852 12.31 -9.27 -25.31
CA SER A 852 12.90 -9.73 -26.58
C SER A 852 14.37 -10.17 -26.48
N SER A 853 14.97 -10.08 -25.29
CA SER A 853 16.39 -10.34 -25.11
C SER A 853 16.67 -11.78 -24.65
N PRO A 854 17.90 -12.28 -24.85
CA PRO A 854 18.27 -13.63 -24.44
C PRO A 854 18.11 -13.86 -22.94
N TRP A 855 17.73 -15.09 -22.59
CA TRP A 855 17.63 -15.56 -21.21
C TRP A 855 19.01 -15.78 -20.60
N SER A 856 19.08 -15.62 -19.28
CA SER A 856 20.20 -16.09 -18.47
C SER A 856 19.68 -16.71 -17.17
N LEU A 857 20.46 -17.60 -16.56
CA LEU A 857 20.17 -18.15 -15.24
C LEU A 857 21.31 -17.86 -14.27
N LEU A 858 20.95 -17.43 -13.06
CA LEU A 858 21.85 -17.31 -11.93
C LEU A 858 21.51 -18.41 -10.92
N VAL A 859 22.42 -19.36 -10.73
CA VAL A 859 22.28 -20.53 -9.86
C VAL A 859 23.16 -20.32 -8.62
N ALA A 860 22.54 -20.06 -7.48
CA ALA A 860 23.22 -19.94 -6.20
C ALA A 860 23.05 -21.26 -5.43
N LEU A 861 24.11 -22.06 -5.30
CA LEU A 861 24.03 -23.34 -4.60
C LEU A 861 23.95 -23.13 -3.07
N ASP A 862 23.24 -24.01 -2.37
CA ASP A 862 23.31 -24.09 -0.91
C ASP A 862 24.53 -24.92 -0.44
N GLY A 863 24.61 -25.14 0.88
CA GLY A 863 25.70 -25.94 1.48
C GLY A 863 25.74 -27.40 1.03
N ASP A 864 24.64 -27.94 0.50
CA ASP A 864 24.52 -29.30 -0.02
C ASP A 864 24.82 -29.38 -1.54
N GLY A 865 25.06 -28.23 -2.17
CA GLY A 865 25.25 -28.14 -3.62
C GLY A 865 23.94 -28.25 -4.40
N ALA A 866 22.81 -27.90 -3.77
CA ALA A 866 21.48 -27.92 -4.36
C ALA A 866 20.93 -26.50 -4.55
N ALA A 867 19.94 -26.37 -5.43
CA ALA A 867 19.17 -25.15 -5.64
C ALA A 867 17.83 -25.46 -6.34
N THR A 868 16.84 -24.61 -6.13
CA THR A 868 15.53 -24.69 -6.81
C THR A 868 15.06 -23.32 -7.27
N GLY A 869 14.17 -23.27 -8.24
CA GLY A 869 13.58 -22.02 -8.69
C GLY A 869 12.40 -22.26 -9.62
N GLY A 870 11.68 -21.20 -9.93
CA GLY A 870 10.55 -21.23 -10.85
C GLY A 870 10.59 -20.04 -11.81
N LEU A 871 9.98 -20.20 -12.97
CA LEU A 871 9.72 -19.14 -13.93
C LEU A 871 8.30 -19.27 -14.47
N TYR A 872 7.50 -18.23 -14.31
CA TYR A 872 6.18 -18.11 -14.92
C TYR A 872 6.26 -17.34 -16.24
N LEU A 873 5.61 -17.86 -17.27
CA LEU A 873 5.55 -17.28 -18.61
C LEU A 873 4.10 -17.22 -19.10
N ASP A 874 3.71 -16.06 -19.60
CA ASP A 874 2.52 -15.79 -20.39
C ASP A 874 2.83 -14.66 -21.38
N ASP A 875 1.81 -14.13 -22.06
CA ASP A 875 1.96 -13.02 -23.03
C ASP A 875 2.36 -11.68 -22.40
N GLY A 876 2.27 -11.53 -21.07
CA GLY A 876 2.61 -10.30 -20.37
C GLY A 876 1.48 -9.28 -20.26
N GLU A 877 0.30 -9.52 -20.84
CA GLU A 877 -0.75 -8.49 -20.95
C GLU A 877 -2.18 -8.99 -20.72
N SER A 878 -2.51 -10.23 -21.11
CA SER A 878 -3.88 -10.70 -21.15
C SER A 878 -4.45 -10.93 -19.75
N LEU A 879 -5.68 -10.49 -19.53
CA LEU A 879 -6.46 -10.74 -18.32
C LEU A 879 -6.56 -12.25 -18.05
N VAL A 880 -6.88 -13.01 -19.10
CA VAL A 880 -6.88 -14.47 -19.10
C VAL A 880 -6.00 -14.92 -20.26
N PRO A 881 -4.73 -15.31 -20.01
CA PRO A 881 -3.84 -15.76 -21.07
C PRO A 881 -4.36 -17.03 -21.78
N GLU A 882 -4.23 -17.09 -23.11
CA GLU A 882 -4.58 -18.29 -23.89
C GLU A 882 -3.66 -19.49 -23.59
N ALA A 883 -2.41 -19.19 -23.23
CA ALA A 883 -1.38 -20.16 -22.93
C ALA A 883 -0.47 -19.63 -21.82
N THR A 884 -0.06 -20.52 -20.92
CA THR A 884 0.93 -20.23 -19.88
C THR A 884 1.93 -21.39 -19.80
N THR A 885 3.13 -21.09 -19.29
CA THR A 885 4.16 -22.10 -19.00
C THR A 885 4.79 -21.80 -17.65
N TRP A 886 4.92 -22.84 -16.82
CA TRP A 886 5.74 -22.85 -15.62
C TRP A 886 7.00 -23.67 -15.88
N VAL A 887 8.18 -23.14 -15.54
CA VAL A 887 9.44 -23.88 -15.63
C VAL A 887 9.97 -24.14 -14.24
N ASP A 888 10.11 -25.42 -13.88
CA ASP A 888 10.80 -25.83 -12.67
C ASP A 888 12.29 -25.93 -12.90
N PHE A 889 13.08 -25.23 -12.08
CA PHE A 889 14.53 -25.39 -12.00
C PHE A 889 14.88 -26.23 -10.79
N THR A 890 15.64 -27.31 -11.00
CA THR A 890 16.15 -28.16 -9.93
C THR A 890 17.63 -28.40 -10.13
N VAL A 891 18.40 -28.24 -9.07
CA VAL A 891 19.84 -28.51 -9.05
C VAL A 891 20.14 -29.49 -7.94
N THR A 892 20.84 -30.56 -8.28
CA THR A 892 21.44 -31.47 -7.30
C THR A 892 22.94 -31.59 -7.57
N LYS A 893 23.68 -31.95 -6.53
CA LYS A 893 25.12 -32.20 -6.64
C LYS A 893 25.47 -33.28 -7.67
N THR A 894 24.58 -34.25 -7.89
CA THR A 894 24.80 -35.39 -8.80
C THR A 894 24.37 -35.12 -10.23
N ASP A 895 23.23 -34.45 -10.40
CA ASP A 895 22.58 -34.33 -11.71
C ASP A 895 22.80 -32.97 -12.37
N GLY A 896 23.38 -32.01 -11.64
CA GLY A 896 23.53 -30.63 -12.09
C GLY A 896 22.20 -29.91 -12.16
N LEU A 897 22.13 -28.86 -12.99
CA LEU A 897 20.92 -28.07 -13.23
C LEU A 897 20.02 -28.75 -14.25
N LYS A 898 18.73 -28.83 -13.94
CA LYS A 898 17.68 -29.28 -14.85
C LYS A 898 16.57 -28.23 -14.91
N ALA A 899 16.14 -27.90 -16.13
CA ALA A 899 14.96 -27.07 -16.38
C ALA A 899 13.84 -27.94 -16.95
N THR A 900 12.67 -27.90 -16.34
CA THR A 900 11.51 -28.73 -16.72
C THR A 900 10.29 -27.84 -16.96
N PRO A 901 10.00 -27.49 -18.22
CA PRO A 901 8.81 -26.70 -18.55
C PRO A 901 7.53 -27.56 -18.50
N SER A 902 6.44 -26.94 -18.06
CA SER A 902 5.08 -27.49 -18.02
C SER A 902 4.09 -26.41 -18.43
N GLY A 903 3.36 -26.64 -19.53
CA GLY A 903 2.43 -25.67 -20.10
C GLY A 903 2.47 -25.69 -21.62
N ASN A 904 1.88 -24.66 -22.23
CA ASN A 904 1.75 -24.54 -23.68
C ASN A 904 2.10 -23.15 -24.22
N PHE A 905 2.58 -22.24 -23.37
CA PHE A 905 3.15 -20.97 -23.84
C PHE A 905 4.55 -21.22 -24.39
N THR A 906 4.75 -20.84 -25.66
CA THR A 906 6.04 -20.92 -26.33
C THR A 906 6.64 -19.52 -26.43
N ASP A 907 7.84 -19.35 -25.88
CA ASP A 907 8.64 -18.16 -26.15
C ASP A 907 9.04 -18.17 -27.63
N PRO A 908 8.56 -17.21 -28.44
CA PRO A 908 8.65 -17.31 -29.89
C PRO A 908 10.08 -17.23 -30.43
N SER A 909 11.08 -16.75 -29.67
CA SER A 909 12.41 -16.49 -30.26
C SER A 909 13.62 -16.45 -29.32
N ASN A 910 13.47 -16.33 -27.99
CA ASN A 910 14.65 -16.06 -27.17
C ASN A 910 15.51 -17.30 -26.93
N THR A 911 16.84 -17.12 -26.99
CA THR A 911 17.83 -18.15 -26.66
C THR A 911 18.19 -18.09 -25.19
N LEU A 912 18.56 -19.22 -24.58
CA LEU A 912 19.30 -19.20 -23.31
C LEU A 912 20.77 -18.86 -23.62
N ALA A 913 21.22 -17.65 -23.29
CA ALA A 913 22.58 -17.22 -23.60
C ALA A 913 23.58 -17.65 -22.51
N ASN A 914 23.28 -17.39 -21.24
CA ASN A 914 24.25 -17.56 -20.16
C ASN A 914 23.69 -18.33 -18.96
N ILE A 915 24.52 -19.17 -18.35
CA ILE A 915 24.25 -19.79 -17.05
C ILE A 915 25.45 -19.50 -16.15
N THR A 916 25.20 -18.91 -14.98
CA THR A 916 26.22 -18.71 -13.94
C THR A 916 25.89 -19.56 -12.74
N VAL A 917 26.81 -20.44 -12.33
CA VAL A 917 26.67 -21.32 -11.15
C VAL A 917 27.69 -20.92 -10.10
N MET A 918 27.22 -20.58 -8.90
CA MET A 918 28.02 -20.13 -7.77
C MET A 918 28.07 -21.20 -6.67
N GLY A 919 29.19 -21.32 -5.96
CA GLY A 919 29.35 -22.28 -4.86
C GLY A 919 30.00 -23.61 -5.26
N LEU A 920 30.67 -23.67 -6.40
CA LEU A 920 31.40 -24.85 -6.85
C LEU A 920 32.84 -24.86 -6.32
N LYS A 921 33.41 -26.05 -6.13
CA LYS A 921 34.79 -26.20 -5.65
C LYS A 921 35.79 -26.44 -6.78
N GLU A 922 35.45 -27.32 -7.70
CA GLU A 922 36.26 -27.69 -8.85
C GLU A 922 35.32 -28.00 -10.02
N VAL A 923 35.73 -27.65 -11.24
CA VAL A 923 35.01 -28.02 -12.47
C VAL A 923 36.04 -28.41 -13.52
N THR A 924 35.95 -29.64 -13.99
CA THR A 924 36.86 -30.22 -15.00
C THR A 924 36.17 -30.48 -16.33
N GLN A 925 34.85 -30.66 -16.30
CA GLN A 925 34.02 -30.97 -17.46
C GLN A 925 32.63 -30.34 -17.26
N VAL A 926 32.06 -29.81 -18.34
CA VAL A 926 30.69 -29.30 -18.36
C VAL A 926 29.96 -29.92 -19.55
N GLN A 927 28.76 -30.40 -19.31
CA GLN A 927 27.92 -31.07 -20.30
C GLN A 927 26.56 -30.41 -20.40
N MET A 928 26.12 -30.16 -21.63
CA MET A 928 24.77 -29.74 -21.96
C MET A 928 24.03 -30.92 -22.58
N ASN A 929 22.92 -31.36 -21.97
CA ASN A 929 22.16 -32.53 -22.41
C ASN A 929 23.02 -33.80 -22.63
N GLY A 930 24.03 -33.99 -21.78
CA GLY A 930 24.98 -35.11 -21.86
C GLY A 930 26.11 -34.95 -22.89
N VAL A 931 26.19 -33.81 -23.57
CA VAL A 931 27.23 -33.51 -24.56
C VAL A 931 28.22 -32.50 -23.99
N ASP A 932 29.52 -32.81 -24.06
CA ASP A 932 30.58 -31.89 -23.61
C ASP A 932 30.54 -30.57 -24.38
N ILE A 933 30.60 -29.46 -23.65
CA ILE A 933 30.70 -28.12 -24.21
C ILE A 933 32.04 -27.48 -23.84
N SER A 934 32.54 -26.60 -24.71
CA SER A 934 33.82 -25.90 -24.52
C SER A 934 33.68 -24.43 -24.15
N ASN A 935 32.49 -23.85 -24.32
CA ASN A 935 32.26 -22.42 -24.10
C ASN A 935 31.89 -22.13 -22.64
N TRP A 936 32.83 -22.40 -21.73
CA TRP A 936 32.67 -22.12 -20.30
C TRP A 936 34.01 -21.73 -19.65
N THR A 937 33.91 -21.04 -18.53
CA THR A 937 35.07 -20.66 -17.71
C THR A 937 34.77 -20.90 -16.24
N PHE A 938 35.68 -21.53 -15.51
CA PHE A 938 35.59 -21.70 -14.06
C PHE A 938 36.62 -20.82 -13.36
N LYS A 939 36.16 -19.96 -12.46
CA LYS A 939 37.00 -19.12 -11.61
C LYS A 939 37.13 -19.77 -10.24
N GLU A 940 38.15 -20.63 -10.08
CA GLU A 940 38.38 -21.42 -8.86
C GLU A 940 38.42 -20.56 -7.59
N SER A 941 39.05 -19.39 -7.64
CA SER A 941 39.13 -18.46 -6.49
C SER A 941 37.78 -17.94 -6.00
N LEU A 942 36.76 -17.97 -6.85
CA LEU A 942 35.40 -17.51 -6.53
C LEU A 942 34.42 -18.69 -6.38
N GLY A 943 34.78 -19.88 -6.85
CA GLY A 943 33.87 -21.01 -6.96
C GLY A 943 32.73 -20.76 -7.94
N VAL A 944 33.00 -20.05 -9.05
CA VAL A 944 32.00 -19.63 -10.03
C VAL A 944 32.27 -20.24 -11.40
N LEU A 945 31.27 -20.92 -11.95
CA LEU A 945 31.24 -21.41 -13.32
C LEU A 945 30.36 -20.49 -14.17
N HIS A 946 30.93 -19.95 -15.25
CA HIS A 946 30.19 -19.27 -16.30
C HIS A 946 30.11 -20.16 -17.53
N VAL A 947 28.90 -20.36 -18.04
CA VAL A 947 28.62 -21.12 -19.26
C VAL A 947 27.93 -20.21 -20.25
N THR A 948 28.45 -20.14 -21.48
CA THR A 948 27.76 -19.53 -22.62
C THR A 948 27.17 -20.66 -23.46
N THR A 949 25.87 -20.60 -23.76
CA THR A 949 25.22 -21.63 -24.57
C THR A 949 25.16 -21.21 -26.04
N ASP A 950 25.62 -22.08 -26.93
CA ASP A 950 25.70 -21.79 -28.36
C ASP A 950 24.41 -22.17 -29.14
N GLY A 951 23.25 -22.33 -28.49
CA GLY A 951 22.03 -22.63 -29.25
C GLY A 951 20.86 -23.34 -28.57
N ILE A 952 20.56 -23.12 -27.29
CA ILE A 952 19.21 -23.47 -26.81
C ILE A 952 18.24 -22.39 -27.29
N THR A 953 17.78 -22.52 -28.53
CA THR A 953 16.67 -21.74 -29.06
C THR A 953 15.39 -22.15 -28.38
N LYS A 954 14.54 -21.20 -27.99
CA LYS A 954 13.30 -21.47 -27.26
C LYS A 954 13.58 -22.23 -25.96
N ALA A 955 14.31 -21.55 -25.07
CA ALA A 955 14.87 -22.08 -23.83
C ALA A 955 13.90 -22.92 -22.98
N TRP A 956 12.60 -22.67 -23.11
CA TRP A 956 11.54 -23.20 -22.26
C TRP A 956 10.57 -24.14 -23.00
N ASP A 957 10.84 -24.51 -24.26
CA ASP A 957 9.96 -25.43 -25.02
C ASP A 957 10.19 -26.89 -24.66
N GLN A 958 11.41 -27.24 -24.25
CA GLN A 958 11.80 -28.61 -23.95
C GLN A 958 12.64 -28.68 -22.69
N GLN A 959 12.54 -29.82 -22.01
CA GLN A 959 13.41 -30.11 -20.88
C GLN A 959 14.87 -30.18 -21.34
N TRP A 960 15.77 -29.58 -20.57
CA TRP A 960 17.21 -29.68 -20.76
C TRP A 960 17.93 -29.77 -19.42
N ALA A 961 19.19 -30.23 -19.47
CA ALA A 961 20.05 -30.33 -18.29
C ALA A 961 21.47 -29.83 -18.58
N LEU A 962 22.07 -29.16 -17.60
CA LEU A 962 23.47 -28.77 -17.54
C LEU A 962 24.11 -29.51 -16.36
N SER A 963 25.10 -30.35 -16.63
CA SER A 963 25.87 -31.04 -15.58
C SER A 963 27.34 -30.64 -15.62
N TRP A 964 28.02 -30.81 -14.49
CA TRP A 964 29.44 -30.53 -14.32
C TRP A 964 30.09 -31.61 -13.46
N LYS A 965 31.41 -31.78 -13.62
CA LYS A 965 32.21 -32.72 -12.82
C LYS A 965 33.34 -32.05 -12.07
#